data_AF-A0A136JRH9-F1
#
_entry.id   AF-A0A136JRH9-F1
#
_cell.length_a   1.000
_cell.length_b   1.000
_cell.length_c   1.000
_cell.angle_alpha   90.00
_cell.angle_beta   90.00
_cell.angle_gamma   90.00
#
_symmetry.space_group_name_H-M   'P 1'
#
loop_
_entity.id
_entity.type
_entity.pdbx_description
1 polymer ?
#
loop_
_entity_poly.entity_id
_entity_poly.type
_entity_poly.pdbx_seq_one_letter_code
_entity_poly.pdbx_strand_id
1 'polypeptide(L)'
;MLNLRKANQNVLSIASNGDVTFSNIYREVVTNPPLAGELQIRKGAAMQASSKQSGAVRNVELRGRLFDNAVFPGQGLQLRDATGVQAEFDVAGDLYVRGRVTNALTNPATPGPFAVISVVYAAAGLSYGAGLAQYAVFQTPSPGYATRRIDISDFANLPASPTWPFNATNVPINGLLRIPQGPGPFPLVLFVHGNHSPTENSTPGYVYLMDLLASHGMIAGSVDCNFLNGWNFGENDGRAIVHLEHVKQFRIWNQQAGHPLAGKVDLAHVMIAGHSRGGEGTGHASAFNELTSVVPDPGDPAVPLDGSRGLGPYQFSLKAVVAIAPTENQYQPVAGRVVVKDNYFIVHGSRDGDVSDFQGYQTYDRAQPIHLANPTQVARGFKSLLWVYGANHNHFNSVWGQDDGPTISRADQENVAKVYFSALAQGALLHRGQYLNVLKDVGMAQRSGWIPASMTLVSQYQDHQRIFMAHYEEDANASTPSPPVNGTINSSGVTVSELLFNQGSGGNLYQQTKGLRVDWSSSTGRYELNIHAGGLPGSKLHILALRSGQSDDAKNQANAFQDFSIVVSDGTHSHTVRAAQFQPFPYPAQLAGGMRRSVMQTVRVPLRVFADAGVNIRQIRQIAFRFDQPISGTAVIQGSMYFDEVQLTH
;
A
#
# COMPACT_ATOMS: atom_id res chain seq x y z
N MET A 1 -22.24 -19.65 3.88
CA MET A 1 -22.62 -18.44 4.64
C MET A 1 -22.73 -18.83 6.11
N LEU A 2 -21.93 -18.21 6.97
CA LEU A 2 -22.01 -18.34 8.43
C LEU A 2 -22.81 -17.16 8.96
N ASN A 3 -23.91 -17.41 9.68
CA ASN A 3 -24.71 -16.34 10.30
C ASN A 3 -24.64 -16.47 11.81
N LEU A 4 -24.12 -15.45 12.48
CA LEU A 4 -24.22 -15.27 13.92
C LEU A 4 -25.50 -14.48 14.20
N ARG A 5 -26.42 -15.10 14.94
CA ARG A 5 -27.73 -14.55 15.25
C ARG A 5 -27.87 -14.20 16.73
N LYS A 6 -28.61 -13.12 17.02
CA LYS A 6 -29.19 -12.84 18.33
C LYS A 6 -30.71 -12.94 18.16
N ALA A 7 -31.32 -13.91 18.84
CA ALA A 7 -32.69 -14.33 18.56
C ALA A 7 -32.90 -14.64 17.06
N ASN A 8 -33.87 -14.01 16.40
CA ASN A 8 -34.21 -14.26 14.99
C ASN A 8 -33.49 -13.34 14.00
N GLN A 9 -32.56 -12.50 14.46
CA GLN A 9 -31.86 -11.51 13.62
C GLN A 9 -30.39 -11.87 13.46
N ASN A 10 -29.85 -11.75 12.24
CA ASN A 10 -28.41 -11.85 11.99
C ASN A 10 -27.72 -10.62 12.56
N VAL A 11 -26.73 -10.81 13.44
CA VAL A 11 -25.88 -9.75 14.00
C VAL A 11 -24.58 -9.64 13.21
N LEU A 12 -24.09 -10.77 12.70
CA LEU A 12 -22.91 -10.88 11.87
C LEU A 12 -23.15 -11.98 10.83
N SER A 13 -23.00 -11.67 9.54
CA SER A 13 -23.13 -12.64 8.44
C SER A 13 -21.83 -12.69 7.66
N ILE A 14 -21.26 -13.88 7.53
CA ILE A 14 -20.11 -14.16 6.66
C ILE A 14 -20.64 -14.89 5.45
N ALA A 15 -20.66 -14.23 4.30
CA ALA A 15 -21.13 -14.82 3.06
C ALA A 15 -20.17 -15.92 2.56
N SER A 16 -20.61 -16.72 1.59
CA SER A 16 -19.77 -17.80 1.01
C SER A 16 -18.54 -17.26 0.28
N ASN A 17 -18.55 -15.99 -0.10
CA ASN A 17 -17.45 -15.23 -0.67
C ASN A 17 -16.67 -14.45 0.40
N GLY A 18 -16.71 -14.86 1.66
CA GLY A 18 -15.97 -14.25 2.76
C GLY A 18 -16.45 -12.88 3.23
N ASP A 19 -17.41 -12.25 2.55
CA ASP A 19 -17.91 -10.92 2.94
C ASP A 19 -18.54 -10.95 4.33
N VAL A 20 -18.06 -10.07 5.20
CA VAL A 20 -18.51 -9.92 6.58
C VAL A 20 -19.46 -8.74 6.65
N THR A 21 -20.71 -8.97 7.08
CA THR A 21 -21.74 -7.93 7.23
C THR A 21 -22.25 -7.89 8.67
N PHE A 22 -22.20 -6.70 9.28
CA PHE A 22 -22.79 -6.44 10.60
C PHE A 22 -24.16 -5.78 10.43
N SER A 23 -25.16 -6.18 11.23
CA SER A 23 -26.46 -5.49 11.23
C SER A 23 -26.40 -4.17 12.01
N ASN A 24 -27.09 -3.12 11.53
CA ASN A 24 -27.16 -1.72 12.03
C ASN A 24 -27.65 -1.51 13.50
N ILE A 25 -27.52 -2.46 14.41
CA ILE A 25 -28.05 -2.37 15.79
C ILE A 25 -27.08 -1.65 16.75
N TYR A 26 -25.89 -1.24 16.28
CA TYR A 26 -25.00 -0.38 17.08
C TYR A 26 -25.34 1.10 16.87
N ARG A 27 -26.20 1.65 17.75
CA ARG A 27 -26.15 3.07 18.10
C ARG A 27 -25.16 3.22 19.24
N GLU A 28 -24.14 4.03 19.03
CA GLU A 28 -23.30 4.57 20.09
C GLU A 28 -24.21 5.41 21.00
N VAL A 29 -24.57 4.90 22.17
CA VAL A 29 -25.22 5.71 23.20
C VAL A 29 -24.11 6.52 23.84
N VAL A 30 -23.96 7.77 23.40
CA VAL A 30 -23.08 8.76 24.02
C VAL A 30 -23.68 9.16 25.36
N THR A 31 -23.42 8.36 26.39
CA THR A 31 -23.45 8.81 27.79
C THR A 31 -22.34 8.11 28.55
N ASN A 32 -21.24 8.84 28.74
CA ASN A 32 -20.00 8.53 29.46
C ASN A 32 -19.12 7.39 28.92
N PRO A 33 -17.78 7.59 28.87
CA PRO A 33 -16.86 6.59 28.37
C PRO A 33 -16.78 5.42 29.36
N PRO A 34 -16.96 4.16 28.93
CA PRO A 34 -16.66 3.04 29.80
C PRO A 34 -15.14 2.93 29.98
N LEU A 35 -14.71 2.88 31.24
CA LEU A 35 -13.36 2.46 31.62
C LEU A 35 -13.09 1.04 31.10
N ALA A 36 -11.81 0.73 30.85
CA ALA A 36 -11.35 -0.54 30.31
C ALA A 36 -11.86 -1.77 31.11
N GLY A 37 -12.36 -2.78 30.39
CA GLY A 37 -12.50 -4.16 30.89
C GLY A 37 -13.91 -4.76 30.90
N GLU A 38 -14.07 -5.83 30.10
CA GLU A 38 -15.04 -6.94 30.18
C GLU A 38 -16.55 -6.68 29.98
N LEU A 39 -17.11 -7.33 28.94
CA LEU A 39 -18.49 -7.81 28.95
C LEU A 39 -18.48 -9.27 29.47
N GLN A 40 -18.95 -9.52 30.70
CA GLN A 40 -19.11 -10.89 31.23
C GLN A 40 -20.48 -11.47 30.87
N ILE A 41 -20.52 -12.67 30.31
CA ILE A 41 -21.76 -13.45 30.11
C ILE A 41 -21.69 -14.73 30.95
N ARG A 42 -22.49 -14.82 32.04
CA ARG A 42 -22.52 -15.99 32.94
C ARG A 42 -23.36 -17.17 32.41
N LYS A 43 -22.95 -18.37 32.81
CA LYS A 43 -23.33 -19.75 32.41
C LYS A 43 -24.83 -20.07 32.52
N GLY A 44 -25.34 -20.91 31.61
CA GLY A 44 -26.65 -21.57 31.73
C GLY A 44 -26.86 -22.72 30.72
N ALA A 45 -26.83 -23.96 31.26
CA ALA A 45 -27.32 -25.28 30.79
C ALA A 45 -27.03 -25.81 29.35
N ALA A 46 -27.00 -27.14 29.25
CA ALA A 46 -26.38 -27.98 28.21
C ALA A 46 -26.96 -27.88 26.77
N MET A 47 -26.12 -28.23 25.80
CA MET A 47 -26.28 -28.07 24.34
C MET A 47 -27.20 -29.12 23.70
N GLN A 48 -28.01 -28.71 22.72
CA GLN A 48 -28.62 -29.61 21.72
C GLN A 48 -28.30 -29.08 20.31
N ALA A 49 -27.66 -29.89 19.47
CA ALA A 49 -27.37 -29.56 18.08
C ALA A 49 -28.26 -30.37 17.15
N SER A 50 -28.89 -29.70 16.17
CA SER A 50 -29.57 -30.36 15.05
C SER A 50 -29.07 -29.78 13.74
N SER A 51 -28.62 -30.64 12.83
CA SER A 51 -28.28 -30.25 11.46
C SER A 51 -29.48 -30.46 10.56
N LYS A 52 -29.78 -29.47 9.71
CA LYS A 52 -30.66 -29.65 8.55
C LYS A 52 -29.92 -29.26 7.30
N GLN A 53 -29.80 -30.22 6.38
CA GLN A 53 -29.23 -29.99 5.06
C GLN A 53 -30.36 -29.57 4.12
N SER A 54 -30.18 -28.42 3.44
CA SER A 54 -31.10 -27.93 2.41
C SER A 54 -30.28 -27.51 1.20
N GLY A 55 -30.18 -28.39 0.20
CA GLY A 55 -29.35 -28.17 -0.99
C GLY A 55 -27.85 -28.10 -0.66
N ALA A 56 -27.12 -27.20 -1.33
CA ALA A 56 -25.68 -26.96 -1.11
C ALA A 56 -25.36 -26.26 0.22
N VAL A 57 -26.38 -25.93 1.03
CA VAL A 57 -26.23 -25.20 2.29
C VAL A 57 -26.43 -26.14 3.46
N ARG A 58 -25.39 -26.29 4.30
CA ARG A 58 -25.52 -26.86 5.64
C ARG A 58 -25.99 -25.77 6.60
N ASN A 59 -27.25 -25.86 7.03
CA ASN A 59 -27.74 -25.05 8.13
C ASN A 59 -27.44 -25.78 9.44
N VAL A 60 -26.52 -25.24 10.22
CA VAL A 60 -26.28 -25.68 11.59
C VAL A 60 -27.13 -24.79 12.49
N GLU A 61 -28.28 -25.29 12.94
CA GLU A 61 -29.09 -24.62 13.95
C GLU A 61 -28.55 -25.03 15.32
N LEU A 62 -27.71 -24.16 15.89
CA LEU A 62 -27.20 -24.34 17.25
C LEU A 62 -28.17 -23.64 18.21
N ARG A 63 -28.94 -24.43 18.95
CA ARG A 63 -29.78 -23.90 20.04
C ARG A 63 -28.97 -23.91 21.33
N GLY A 64 -28.51 -22.72 21.73
CA GLY A 64 -27.63 -22.52 22.89
C GLY A 64 -26.47 -21.57 22.58
N ARG A 65 -25.80 -21.07 23.60
CA ARG A 65 -24.67 -20.12 23.45
C ARG A 65 -23.43 -20.85 22.89
N LEU A 66 -22.83 -20.27 21.85
CA LEU A 66 -21.68 -20.82 21.11
C LEU A 66 -20.32 -20.63 21.81
N PHE A 67 -20.20 -19.65 22.70
CA PHE A 67 -18.91 -19.21 23.25
C PHE A 67 -19.03 -19.03 24.75
N ASP A 68 -18.05 -19.53 25.50
CA ASP A 68 -17.99 -19.39 26.96
C ASP A 68 -17.72 -17.93 27.38
N ASN A 69 -17.04 -17.15 26.51
CA ASN A 69 -16.79 -15.72 26.67
C ASN A 69 -16.55 -15.06 25.30
N ALA A 70 -16.96 -13.80 25.14
CA ALA A 70 -16.57 -12.93 24.04
C ALA A 70 -15.95 -11.66 24.65
N VAL A 71 -14.68 -11.40 24.37
CA VAL A 71 -13.98 -10.23 24.90
C VAL A 71 -13.81 -9.22 23.77
N PHE A 72 -14.30 -8.00 23.99
CA PHE A 72 -14.00 -6.84 23.16
C PHE A 72 -12.88 -6.02 23.85
N PRO A 73 -11.60 -6.27 23.57
CA PRO A 73 -10.60 -5.23 23.71
C PRO A 73 -10.69 -4.30 22.48
N GLY A 74 -10.19 -3.06 22.58
CA GLY A 74 -9.97 -2.18 21.42
C GLY A 74 -8.89 -2.69 20.44
N GLN A 75 -8.81 -4.01 20.22
CA GLN A 75 -7.81 -4.75 19.44
C GLN A 75 -8.43 -5.88 18.58
N GLY A 76 -9.76 -6.09 18.57
CA GLY A 76 -10.44 -7.09 17.72
C GLY A 76 -11.51 -7.92 18.44
N LEU A 77 -12.17 -8.85 17.72
CA LEU A 77 -13.14 -9.83 18.23
C LEU A 77 -12.54 -11.24 18.18
N GLN A 78 -12.34 -11.89 19.34
CA GLN A 78 -11.89 -13.28 19.41
C GLN A 78 -13.03 -14.24 19.78
N LEU A 79 -13.16 -15.33 19.00
CA LEU A 79 -14.01 -16.48 19.26
C LEU A 79 -13.15 -17.62 19.84
N ARG A 80 -13.46 -18.06 21.06
CA ARG A 80 -12.65 -19.03 21.82
C ARG A 80 -13.47 -20.27 22.19
N ASP A 81 -12.81 -21.43 22.27
CA ASP A 81 -13.31 -22.65 22.89
C ASP A 81 -12.32 -23.19 23.94
N ALA A 82 -12.59 -24.38 24.51
CA ALA A 82 -11.75 -25.02 25.51
C ALA A 82 -10.31 -25.33 25.05
N THR A 83 -10.02 -25.25 23.75
CA THR A 83 -8.70 -25.48 23.14
C THR A 83 -7.97 -24.20 22.74
N GLY A 84 -8.60 -23.02 22.87
CA GLY A 84 -7.99 -21.72 22.62
C GLY A 84 -8.79 -20.82 21.66
N VAL A 85 -8.11 -19.87 21.01
CA VAL A 85 -8.72 -18.96 20.01
C VAL A 85 -8.99 -19.74 18.72
N GLN A 86 -10.27 -19.86 18.37
CA GLN A 86 -10.73 -20.54 17.16
C GLN A 86 -10.93 -19.59 15.99
N ALA A 87 -11.32 -18.35 16.25
CA ALA A 87 -11.29 -17.31 15.25
C ALA A 87 -11.01 -15.93 15.87
N GLU A 88 -10.47 -15.01 15.10
CA GLU A 88 -10.18 -13.64 15.50
C GLU A 88 -10.47 -12.72 14.33
N PHE A 89 -11.30 -11.71 14.56
CA PHE A 89 -11.39 -10.55 13.69
C PHE A 89 -10.50 -9.48 14.30
N ASP A 90 -9.48 -9.01 13.60
CA ASP A 90 -8.71 -7.88 14.10
C ASP A 90 -9.45 -6.55 13.85
N VAL A 91 -8.89 -5.45 14.35
CA VAL A 91 -9.40 -4.09 14.10
C VAL A 91 -9.27 -3.63 12.65
N ALA A 92 -8.45 -4.31 11.84
CA ALA A 92 -8.31 -4.05 10.42
C ALA A 92 -9.37 -4.79 9.59
N GLY A 93 -10.15 -5.70 10.17
CA GLY A 93 -11.18 -6.50 9.49
C GLY A 93 -10.67 -7.84 8.95
N ASP A 94 -9.44 -8.24 9.27
CA ASP A 94 -8.90 -9.54 8.91
C ASP A 94 -9.53 -10.63 9.78
N LEU A 95 -10.17 -11.63 9.14
CA LEU A 95 -10.69 -12.82 9.82
C LEU A 95 -9.65 -13.93 9.82
N TYR A 96 -9.09 -14.19 10.98
CA TYR A 96 -8.23 -15.33 11.26
C TYR A 96 -9.10 -16.47 11.80
N VAL A 97 -9.20 -17.62 11.12
CA VAL A 97 -9.75 -18.86 11.70
C VAL A 97 -8.57 -19.77 12.03
N ARG A 98 -8.42 -20.11 13.31
CA ARG A 98 -7.24 -20.81 13.85
C ARG A 98 -5.94 -20.15 13.38
N GLY A 99 -5.88 -18.82 13.46
CA GLY A 99 -4.73 -18.01 13.04
C GLY A 99 -4.38 -18.08 11.55
N ARG A 100 -5.26 -18.62 10.70
CA ARG A 100 -5.16 -18.54 9.24
C ARG A 100 -6.16 -17.52 8.75
N VAL A 101 -5.73 -16.57 7.93
CA VAL A 101 -6.66 -15.65 7.29
C VAL A 101 -7.61 -16.45 6.39
N THR A 102 -8.92 -16.39 6.62
CA THR A 102 -9.90 -17.08 5.77
C THR A 102 -10.33 -16.16 4.64
N ASN A 103 -9.56 -16.17 3.56
CA ASN A 103 -9.79 -15.35 2.38
C ASN A 103 -10.51 -16.14 1.29
N ALA A 104 -11.82 -16.34 1.44
CA ALA A 104 -12.63 -16.39 0.24
C ALA A 104 -12.80 -14.93 -0.17
N LEU A 105 -11.93 -14.38 -1.01
CA LEU A 105 -12.16 -13.06 -1.62
C LEU A 105 -12.62 -13.27 -3.05
N THR A 106 -13.54 -12.44 -3.50
CA THR A 106 -13.79 -12.32 -4.94
C THR A 106 -12.61 -11.62 -5.60
N ASN A 107 -12.34 -11.95 -6.87
CA ASN A 107 -11.28 -11.29 -7.63
C ASN A 107 -11.54 -9.76 -7.66
N PRO A 108 -10.67 -8.93 -7.05
CA PRO A 108 -10.88 -7.48 -7.01
C PRO A 108 -10.85 -6.83 -8.39
N ALA A 109 -10.28 -7.48 -9.41
CA ALA A 109 -10.29 -7.01 -10.79
C ALA A 109 -11.62 -7.23 -11.52
N THR A 110 -12.58 -7.94 -10.92
CA THR A 110 -13.92 -8.09 -11.49
C THR A 110 -14.80 -6.88 -11.19
N PRO A 111 -15.67 -6.44 -12.12
CA PRO A 111 -16.60 -5.34 -11.86
C PRO A 111 -17.50 -5.61 -10.66
N GLY A 112 -17.74 -4.58 -9.86
CA GLY A 112 -18.70 -4.59 -8.78
C GLY A 112 -20.15 -4.37 -9.25
N PRO A 113 -21.11 -4.29 -8.31
CA PRO A 113 -22.53 -4.31 -8.63
C PRO A 113 -23.10 -2.95 -9.07
N PHE A 114 -22.36 -1.85 -8.92
CA PHE A 114 -22.86 -0.53 -9.25
C PHE A 114 -22.79 -0.27 -10.76
N ALA A 115 -23.89 0.21 -11.34
CA ALA A 115 -23.85 0.85 -12.65
C ALA A 115 -23.04 2.16 -12.57
N VAL A 116 -22.36 2.52 -13.65
CA VAL A 116 -21.43 3.65 -13.67
C VAL A 116 -21.92 4.75 -14.63
N ILE A 117 -21.86 6.00 -14.17
CA ILE A 117 -22.10 7.20 -15.00
C ILE A 117 -20.75 7.81 -15.39
N SER A 118 -20.58 8.10 -16.67
CA SER A 118 -19.42 8.81 -17.21
C SER A 118 -19.71 10.31 -17.31
N VAL A 119 -18.81 11.13 -16.80
CA VAL A 119 -18.91 12.59 -16.78
C VAL A 119 -17.60 13.21 -17.24
N VAL A 120 -17.69 14.31 -17.98
CA VAL A 120 -16.59 15.24 -18.23
C VAL A 120 -16.85 16.50 -17.41
N TYR A 121 -15.87 16.92 -16.62
CA TYR A 121 -15.92 18.19 -15.92
C TYR A 121 -14.82 19.11 -16.42
N ALA A 122 -15.15 20.39 -16.59
CA ALA A 122 -14.24 21.34 -17.19
C ALA A 122 -14.59 22.80 -16.88
N ALA A 123 -13.58 23.66 -16.98
CA ALA A 123 -13.77 25.10 -16.82
C ALA A 123 -14.45 25.71 -18.05
N ALA A 124 -15.29 26.71 -17.83
CA ALA A 124 -15.96 27.41 -18.93
C ALA A 124 -14.97 28.20 -19.82
N GLY A 125 -15.39 28.46 -21.07
CA GLY A 125 -14.68 29.33 -22.00
C GLY A 125 -13.38 28.75 -22.56
N LEU A 126 -13.21 27.42 -22.56
CA LEU A 126 -12.08 26.76 -23.21
C LEU A 126 -12.30 26.64 -24.71
N SER A 127 -11.30 27.03 -25.49
CA SER A 127 -11.26 26.85 -26.95
C SER A 127 -9.89 26.37 -27.36
N TYR A 128 -9.78 25.09 -27.74
CA TYR A 128 -8.53 24.46 -28.12
C TYR A 128 -8.36 24.53 -29.64
N GLY A 129 -7.20 25.02 -30.10
CA GLY A 129 -6.87 25.06 -31.53
C GLY A 129 -6.64 23.67 -32.14
N ALA A 130 -6.45 23.62 -33.46
CA ALA A 130 -6.31 22.35 -34.20
C ALA A 130 -5.16 21.45 -33.66
N GLY A 131 -4.04 22.04 -33.23
CA GLY A 131 -2.92 21.30 -32.60
C GLY A 131 -3.23 20.69 -31.23
N LEU A 132 -4.39 21.02 -30.64
CA LEU A 132 -4.87 20.59 -29.33
C LEU A 132 -6.27 19.95 -29.44
N ALA A 133 -6.63 19.40 -30.61
CA ALA A 133 -7.97 18.86 -30.87
C ALA A 133 -8.38 17.72 -29.90
N GLN A 134 -7.42 16.96 -29.35
CA GLN A 134 -7.70 15.91 -28.36
C GLN A 134 -8.27 16.44 -27.03
N TYR A 135 -8.12 17.75 -26.78
CA TYR A 135 -8.66 18.43 -25.59
C TYR A 135 -10.04 19.04 -25.84
N ALA A 136 -10.60 18.93 -27.05
CA ALA A 136 -11.93 19.43 -27.37
C ALA A 136 -13.03 18.86 -26.46
N VAL A 137 -12.80 17.67 -25.88
CA VAL A 137 -13.67 17.07 -24.85
C VAL A 137 -13.93 18.01 -23.66
N PHE A 138 -12.97 18.88 -23.31
CA PHE A 138 -13.10 19.82 -22.20
C PHE A 138 -13.74 21.17 -22.59
N GLN A 139 -14.10 21.38 -23.86
CA GLN A 139 -14.79 22.61 -24.27
C GLN A 139 -16.23 22.66 -23.77
N THR A 140 -16.88 21.48 -23.67
CA THR A 140 -18.27 21.35 -23.23
C THR A 140 -18.35 20.38 -22.06
N PRO A 141 -18.32 20.86 -20.80
CA PRO A 141 -18.53 19.99 -19.65
C PRO A 141 -19.93 19.35 -19.69
N SER A 142 -20.07 18.19 -19.05
CA SER A 142 -21.38 17.58 -18.84
C SER A 142 -22.28 18.52 -18.03
N PRO A 143 -23.62 18.51 -18.25
CA PRO A 143 -24.54 19.40 -17.53
C PRO A 143 -24.37 19.33 -16.01
N GLY A 144 -24.14 20.48 -15.38
CA GLY A 144 -23.92 20.59 -13.93
C GLY A 144 -22.46 20.46 -13.47
N TYR A 145 -21.52 20.11 -14.36
CA TYR A 145 -20.10 19.85 -14.01
C TYR A 145 -19.11 20.90 -14.52
N ALA A 146 -19.54 22.16 -14.57
CA ALA A 146 -18.62 23.27 -14.81
C ALA A 146 -17.72 23.50 -13.59
N THR A 147 -16.45 23.86 -13.82
CA THR A 147 -15.47 24.12 -12.76
C THR A 147 -14.90 25.53 -12.82
N ARG A 148 -14.17 25.87 -11.75
CA ARG A 148 -13.36 27.09 -11.66
C ARG A 148 -12.00 26.92 -12.34
N ARG A 149 -11.23 28.01 -12.34
CA ARG A 149 -9.81 28.06 -12.69
C ARG A 149 -8.99 28.36 -11.44
N ILE A 150 -7.69 28.05 -11.49
CA ILE A 150 -6.75 28.31 -10.39
C ILE A 150 -5.49 29.00 -10.90
N ASP A 151 -4.83 29.70 -9.98
CA ASP A 151 -3.53 30.30 -10.18
C ASP A 151 -2.46 29.36 -9.60
N ILE A 152 -1.54 28.91 -10.46
CA ILE A 152 -0.39 28.09 -10.10
C ILE A 152 0.94 28.78 -10.45
N SER A 153 0.95 30.08 -10.76
CA SER A 153 2.15 30.77 -11.28
C SER A 153 3.30 30.84 -10.28
N ASP A 154 3.00 30.69 -8.98
CA ASP A 154 4.02 30.61 -7.93
C ASP A 154 4.68 29.21 -7.84
N PHE A 155 4.15 28.20 -8.54
CA PHE A 155 4.61 26.80 -8.46
C PHE A 155 5.15 26.29 -9.80
N ALA A 156 4.48 26.60 -10.90
CA ALA A 156 4.87 26.08 -12.20
C ALA A 156 4.55 27.04 -13.33
N ASN A 157 5.45 27.06 -14.31
CA ASN A 157 5.21 27.65 -15.61
C ASN A 157 4.57 26.61 -16.56
N LEU A 158 3.85 27.10 -17.57
CA LEU A 158 3.40 26.26 -18.67
C LEU A 158 4.52 26.16 -19.72
N PRO A 159 4.67 25.03 -20.43
CA PRO A 159 5.63 24.91 -21.51
C PRO A 159 5.30 25.89 -22.64
N ALA A 160 6.33 26.43 -23.29
CA ALA A 160 6.18 27.41 -24.37
C ALA A 160 5.44 26.87 -25.62
N SER A 161 5.47 25.54 -25.81
CA SER A 161 4.76 24.84 -26.88
C SER A 161 4.14 23.57 -26.32
N PRO A 162 2.88 23.24 -26.67
CA PRO A 162 1.95 24.02 -27.49
C PRO A 162 1.39 25.23 -26.74
N THR A 163 0.83 26.20 -27.48
CA THR A 163 0.17 27.35 -26.86
C THR A 163 -1.20 26.96 -26.32
N TRP A 164 -1.35 27.00 -24.99
CA TRP A 164 -2.61 26.76 -24.30
C TRP A 164 -3.54 27.98 -24.38
N PRO A 165 -4.89 27.81 -24.35
CA PRO A 165 -5.85 28.92 -24.33
C PRO A 165 -5.94 29.60 -22.93
N PHE A 166 -4.97 29.35 -22.07
CA PHE A 166 -4.84 29.84 -20.69
C PHE A 166 -3.35 29.87 -20.34
N ASN A 167 -3.01 30.52 -19.23
CA ASN A 167 -1.66 30.60 -18.69
C ASN A 167 -1.63 30.08 -17.24
N ALA A 168 -0.46 30.13 -16.59
CA ALA A 168 -0.29 29.61 -15.24
C ALA A 168 -1.21 30.28 -14.19
N THR A 169 -1.65 31.52 -14.40
CA THR A 169 -2.53 32.26 -13.48
C THR A 169 -4.00 31.86 -13.56
N ASN A 170 -4.39 31.03 -14.54
CA ASN A 170 -5.79 30.67 -14.78
C ASN A 170 -5.97 29.27 -15.39
N VAL A 171 -5.17 28.31 -14.95
CA VAL A 171 -5.27 26.91 -15.41
C VAL A 171 -6.63 26.31 -15.02
N PRO A 172 -7.22 25.47 -15.89
CA PRO A 172 -8.56 24.94 -15.67
C PRO A 172 -8.56 23.68 -14.78
N ILE A 173 -9.62 23.49 -14.00
CA ILE A 173 -9.86 22.24 -13.27
C ILE A 173 -10.65 21.30 -14.18
N ASN A 174 -9.94 20.53 -15.02
CA ASN A 174 -10.52 19.66 -16.05
C ASN A 174 -10.28 18.18 -15.78
N GLY A 175 -11.22 17.32 -16.17
CA GLY A 175 -10.96 15.89 -16.13
C GLY A 175 -12.15 15.02 -16.46
N LEU A 176 -11.91 13.72 -16.33
CA LEU A 176 -12.90 12.68 -16.56
C LEU A 176 -13.32 12.08 -15.22
N LEU A 177 -14.58 11.68 -15.12
CA LEU A 177 -15.16 11.17 -13.89
C LEU A 177 -16.02 9.93 -14.16
N ARG A 178 -15.95 8.97 -13.24
CA ARG A 178 -16.84 7.81 -13.14
C ARG A 178 -17.54 7.86 -11.79
N ILE A 179 -18.87 7.82 -11.81
CA ILE A 179 -19.72 7.98 -10.64
C ILE A 179 -20.59 6.72 -10.49
N PRO A 180 -20.59 6.07 -9.32
CA PRO A 180 -21.53 4.98 -9.06
C PRO A 180 -22.97 5.49 -9.05
N GLN A 181 -23.89 4.78 -9.69
CA GLN A 181 -25.31 5.05 -9.58
C GLN A 181 -25.82 4.63 -8.20
N GLY A 182 -26.33 5.59 -7.42
CA GLY A 182 -26.90 5.32 -6.11
C GLY A 182 -26.97 6.56 -5.23
N PRO A 183 -27.45 6.39 -3.99
CA PRO A 183 -27.61 7.50 -3.05
C PRO A 183 -26.27 8.05 -2.52
N GLY A 184 -25.20 7.24 -2.50
CA GLY A 184 -23.95 7.61 -1.83
C GLY A 184 -24.11 7.75 -0.30
N PRO A 185 -23.19 8.44 0.38
CA PRO A 185 -21.96 9.01 -0.17
C PRO A 185 -20.96 7.92 -0.59
N PHE A 186 -20.08 8.24 -1.52
CA PHE A 186 -19.07 7.33 -2.06
C PHE A 186 -17.66 7.90 -1.83
N PRO A 187 -16.67 7.07 -1.45
CA PRO A 187 -15.26 7.50 -1.37
C PRO A 187 -14.74 8.08 -2.68
N LEU A 188 -13.71 8.91 -2.61
CA LEU A 188 -13.13 9.58 -3.77
C LEU A 188 -11.75 9.02 -4.12
N VAL A 189 -11.52 8.68 -5.38
CA VAL A 189 -10.23 8.27 -5.94
C VAL A 189 -9.86 9.20 -7.09
N LEU A 190 -8.71 9.88 -7.03
CA LEU A 190 -8.25 10.75 -8.12
C LEU A 190 -6.88 10.34 -8.66
N PHE A 191 -6.80 10.13 -9.97
CA PHE A 191 -5.58 9.83 -10.72
C PHE A 191 -5.01 11.09 -11.37
N VAL A 192 -3.70 11.30 -11.26
CA VAL A 192 -2.94 12.29 -12.04
C VAL A 192 -1.92 11.59 -12.93
N HIS A 193 -1.96 11.87 -14.24
CA HIS A 193 -0.98 11.30 -15.16
C HIS A 193 0.38 12.01 -15.03
N GLY A 194 1.40 11.37 -15.58
CA GLY A 194 2.76 11.89 -15.64
C GLY A 194 3.07 12.70 -16.89
N ASN A 195 4.36 12.94 -17.08
CA ASN A 195 4.88 13.62 -18.26
C ASN A 195 4.66 12.77 -19.52
N HIS A 196 4.22 13.40 -20.60
CA HIS A 196 4.15 12.81 -21.94
C HIS A 196 4.28 13.94 -22.99
N SER A 197 4.05 13.66 -24.27
CA SER A 197 3.79 14.71 -25.26
C SER A 197 2.61 15.58 -24.82
N PRO A 198 2.75 16.92 -24.74
CA PRO A 198 1.64 17.82 -24.39
C PRO A 198 0.51 17.85 -25.43
N THR A 199 0.73 17.33 -26.65
CA THR A 199 -0.31 17.24 -27.69
C THR A 199 -1.10 15.94 -27.63
N GLU A 200 -0.71 15.00 -26.76
CA GLU A 200 -1.40 13.74 -26.54
C GLU A 200 -2.11 13.75 -25.19
N ASN A 201 -3.44 13.69 -25.23
CA ASN A 201 -4.26 13.78 -24.04
C ASN A 201 -4.14 12.49 -23.21
N SER A 202 -3.40 12.59 -22.10
CA SER A 202 -3.12 11.47 -21.20
C SER A 202 -4.26 11.16 -20.23
N THR A 203 -5.25 12.05 -20.11
CA THR A 203 -6.34 11.95 -19.11
C THR A 203 -7.20 10.69 -19.24
N PRO A 204 -7.53 10.16 -20.44
CA PRO A 204 -8.31 8.92 -20.56
C PRO A 204 -7.59 7.65 -20.08
N GLY A 205 -6.28 7.73 -19.80
CA GLY A 205 -5.41 6.58 -19.52
C GLY A 205 -5.79 5.68 -18.36
N TYR A 206 -6.56 6.18 -17.40
CA TYR A 206 -6.99 5.43 -16.21
C TYR A 206 -8.47 5.08 -16.22
N VAL A 207 -9.19 5.33 -17.32
CA VAL A 207 -10.62 5.05 -17.42
C VAL A 207 -10.95 3.60 -17.07
N TYR A 208 -10.10 2.64 -17.47
CA TYR A 208 -10.29 1.23 -17.14
C TYR A 208 -10.23 0.94 -15.62
N LEU A 209 -9.40 1.66 -14.86
CA LEU A 209 -9.37 1.59 -13.39
C LEU A 209 -10.56 2.35 -12.80
N MET A 210 -10.90 3.51 -13.37
CA MET A 210 -12.03 4.31 -12.90
C MET A 210 -13.35 3.57 -13.03
N ASP A 211 -13.58 2.86 -14.15
CA ASP A 211 -14.77 2.04 -14.37
C ASP A 211 -14.84 0.90 -13.34
N LEU A 212 -13.72 0.23 -13.08
CA LEU A 212 -13.64 -0.81 -12.06
C LEU A 212 -13.94 -0.26 -10.67
N LEU A 213 -13.27 0.81 -10.24
CA LEU A 213 -13.44 1.38 -8.92
C LEU A 213 -14.86 1.95 -8.72
N ALA A 214 -15.43 2.59 -9.75
CA ALA A 214 -16.80 3.08 -9.70
C ALA A 214 -17.83 1.96 -9.63
N SER A 215 -17.60 0.83 -10.30
CA SER A 215 -18.46 -0.34 -10.16
C SER A 215 -18.45 -0.94 -8.75
N HIS A 216 -17.41 -0.68 -7.95
CA HIS A 216 -17.32 -1.05 -6.53
C HIS A 216 -17.87 0.01 -5.55
N GLY A 217 -18.42 1.12 -6.05
CA GLY A 217 -19.02 2.15 -5.21
C GLY A 217 -18.05 3.26 -4.78
N MET A 218 -17.12 3.64 -5.65
CA MET A 218 -16.20 4.78 -5.42
C MET A 218 -16.33 5.80 -6.54
N ILE A 219 -16.32 7.10 -6.25
CA ILE A 219 -16.20 8.12 -7.28
C ILE A 219 -14.73 8.12 -7.74
N ALA A 220 -14.49 7.89 -9.03
CA ALA A 220 -13.13 7.80 -9.58
C ALA A 220 -12.92 8.84 -10.69
N GLY A 221 -11.90 9.69 -10.53
CA GLY A 221 -11.57 10.79 -11.43
C GLY A 221 -10.17 10.65 -12.03
N SER A 222 -9.96 11.09 -13.27
CA SER A 222 -8.64 11.29 -13.87
C SER A 222 -8.51 12.76 -14.23
N VAL A 223 -7.48 13.42 -13.71
CA VAL A 223 -7.29 14.87 -13.84
C VAL A 223 -6.50 15.22 -15.10
N ASP A 224 -6.85 16.34 -15.73
CA ASP A 224 -6.08 16.95 -16.82
C ASP A 224 -4.92 17.75 -16.22
N CYS A 225 -3.71 17.23 -16.40
CA CYS A 225 -2.46 17.94 -16.10
C CYS A 225 -1.56 18.00 -17.35
N ASN A 226 -2.14 17.89 -18.56
CA ASN A 226 -1.35 17.86 -19.80
C ASN A 226 -0.66 19.19 -20.07
N PHE A 227 -1.18 20.29 -19.53
CA PHE A 227 -0.55 21.60 -19.60
C PHE A 227 0.77 21.72 -18.81
N LEU A 228 1.12 20.72 -18.01
CA LEU A 228 2.41 20.64 -17.30
C LEU A 228 3.39 19.66 -17.96
N ASN A 229 3.00 19.02 -19.06
CA ASN A 229 3.80 18.00 -19.73
C ASN A 229 4.90 18.61 -20.64
N GLY A 230 5.75 17.73 -21.19
CA GLY A 230 6.82 18.06 -22.11
C GLY A 230 8.11 18.48 -21.40
N TRP A 231 8.81 19.44 -21.99
CA TRP A 231 10.07 19.99 -21.49
C TRP A 231 9.86 20.97 -20.32
N ASN A 232 9.00 20.61 -19.37
CA ASN A 232 8.66 21.40 -18.19
C ASN A 232 9.25 20.75 -16.93
N PHE A 233 10.50 21.06 -16.61
CA PHE A 233 11.23 20.46 -15.48
C PHE A 233 10.90 21.20 -14.18
N GLY A 234 10.91 20.49 -13.06
CA GLY A 234 10.70 21.09 -11.74
C GLY A 234 9.24 21.27 -11.30
N GLU A 235 8.27 21.04 -12.18
CA GLU A 235 6.85 21.43 -11.98
C GLU A 235 6.04 20.58 -10.99
N ASN A 236 6.63 19.56 -10.36
CA ASN A 236 5.86 18.54 -9.64
C ASN A 236 5.10 19.09 -8.41
N ASP A 237 5.50 20.25 -7.88
CA ASP A 237 4.74 21.04 -6.90
C ASP A 237 3.48 21.66 -7.50
N GLY A 238 3.56 22.23 -8.70
CA GLY A 238 2.41 22.68 -9.48
C GLY A 238 1.43 21.53 -9.73
N ARG A 239 1.94 20.35 -10.10
CA ARG A 239 1.12 19.13 -10.26
C ARG A 239 0.44 18.71 -8.94
N ALA A 240 1.15 18.83 -7.82
CA ALA A 240 0.61 18.56 -6.49
C ALA A 240 -0.53 19.51 -6.12
N ILE A 241 -0.35 20.82 -6.37
CA ILE A 241 -1.37 21.84 -6.15
C ILE A 241 -2.60 21.58 -7.02
N VAL A 242 -2.42 21.30 -8.32
CA VAL A 242 -3.54 20.93 -9.21
C VAL A 242 -4.29 19.73 -8.63
N HIS A 243 -3.59 18.66 -8.23
CA HIS A 243 -4.24 17.46 -7.69
C HIS A 243 -5.08 17.75 -6.44
N LEU A 244 -4.57 18.55 -5.50
CA LEU A 244 -5.30 18.94 -4.28
C LEU A 244 -6.47 19.89 -4.58
N GLU A 245 -6.31 20.81 -5.54
CA GLU A 245 -7.37 21.72 -5.98
C GLU A 245 -8.51 20.98 -6.70
N HIS A 246 -8.22 19.83 -7.32
CA HIS A 246 -9.25 18.90 -7.78
C HIS A 246 -10.03 18.28 -6.62
N VAL A 247 -9.37 17.77 -5.57
CA VAL A 247 -10.07 17.26 -4.37
C VAL A 247 -10.95 18.37 -3.75
N LYS A 248 -10.44 19.61 -3.70
CA LYS A 248 -11.21 20.80 -3.27
C LYS A 248 -12.41 21.08 -4.16
N GLN A 249 -12.33 20.88 -5.47
CA GLN A 249 -13.47 21.02 -6.37
C GLN A 249 -14.59 20.02 -6.03
N PHE A 250 -14.26 18.77 -5.70
CA PHE A 250 -15.24 17.80 -5.21
C PHE A 250 -15.85 18.20 -3.88
N ARG A 251 -15.09 18.83 -2.97
CA ARG A 251 -15.64 19.42 -1.74
C ARG A 251 -16.67 20.50 -2.03
N ILE A 252 -16.38 21.42 -2.94
CA ILE A 252 -17.29 22.50 -3.35
C ILE A 252 -18.59 21.90 -3.90
N TRP A 253 -18.49 20.96 -4.83
CA TRP A 253 -19.65 20.27 -5.41
C TRP A 253 -20.46 19.45 -4.41
N ASN A 254 -19.79 18.85 -3.42
CA ASN A 254 -20.46 18.09 -2.37
C ASN A 254 -21.29 19.00 -1.45
N GLN A 255 -20.87 20.26 -1.30
CA GLN A 255 -21.52 21.27 -0.44
C GLN A 255 -22.50 22.17 -1.21
N GLN A 256 -22.44 22.20 -2.54
CA GLN A 256 -23.27 23.06 -3.38
C GLN A 256 -24.68 22.48 -3.54
N ALA A 257 -25.68 23.16 -2.97
CA ALA A 257 -27.08 22.79 -3.15
C ALA A 257 -27.47 22.75 -4.64
N GLY A 258 -28.18 21.70 -5.04
CA GLY A 258 -28.61 21.48 -6.43
C GLY A 258 -27.54 20.92 -7.38
N HIS A 259 -26.29 20.79 -6.95
CA HIS A 259 -25.26 20.13 -7.74
C HIS A 259 -25.51 18.60 -7.80
N PRO A 260 -25.25 17.90 -8.92
CA PRO A 260 -25.46 16.44 -9.04
C PRO A 260 -24.72 15.57 -8.00
N LEU A 261 -23.61 16.08 -7.45
CA LEU A 261 -22.81 15.45 -6.39
C LEU A 261 -23.08 15.99 -4.97
N ALA A 262 -24.08 16.85 -4.79
CA ALA A 262 -24.42 17.38 -3.46
C ALA A 262 -24.68 16.23 -2.47
N GLY A 263 -23.90 16.17 -1.38
CA GLY A 263 -23.98 15.12 -0.36
C GLY A 263 -23.54 13.72 -0.79
N LYS A 264 -22.95 13.55 -1.99
CA LYS A 264 -22.59 12.23 -2.54
C LYS A 264 -21.10 11.88 -2.42
N VAL A 265 -20.24 12.82 -2.02
CA VAL A 265 -18.80 12.58 -1.92
C VAL A 265 -18.41 12.35 -0.46
N ASP A 266 -17.84 11.19 -0.16
CA ASP A 266 -17.24 10.91 1.14
C ASP A 266 -15.79 11.43 1.19
N LEU A 267 -15.62 12.63 1.73
CA LEU A 267 -14.31 13.27 1.89
C LEU A 267 -13.53 12.77 3.11
N ALA A 268 -14.12 11.88 3.91
CA ALA A 268 -13.40 11.19 4.97
C ALA A 268 -12.60 9.99 4.43
N HIS A 269 -12.86 9.56 3.19
CA HIS A 269 -12.18 8.45 2.54
C HIS A 269 -11.70 8.85 1.15
N VAL A 270 -10.53 9.49 1.08
CA VAL A 270 -9.92 9.93 -0.18
C VAL A 270 -8.66 9.12 -0.48
N MET A 271 -8.52 8.68 -1.74
CA MET A 271 -7.28 8.14 -2.28
C MET A 271 -6.80 9.03 -3.43
N ILE A 272 -5.51 9.34 -3.43
CA ILE A 272 -4.85 10.02 -4.54
C ILE A 272 -3.83 9.08 -5.17
N ALA A 273 -3.76 9.06 -6.49
CA ALA A 273 -2.86 8.22 -7.26
C ALA A 273 -2.20 9.04 -8.36
N GLY A 274 -0.94 8.76 -8.67
CA GLY A 274 -0.27 9.41 -9.79
C GLY A 274 0.81 8.59 -10.44
N HIS A 275 1.12 8.89 -11.70
CA HIS A 275 2.08 8.15 -12.52
C HIS A 275 3.30 9.00 -12.90
N SER A 276 4.52 8.46 -12.84
CA SER A 276 5.74 9.14 -13.28
C SER A 276 5.93 10.45 -12.51
N ARG A 277 6.05 11.61 -13.18
CA ARG A 277 6.00 12.92 -12.51
C ARG A 277 4.74 13.15 -11.68
N GLY A 278 3.61 12.60 -12.10
CA GLY A 278 2.37 12.58 -11.30
C GLY A 278 2.45 11.74 -10.04
N GLY A 279 3.27 10.68 -10.06
CA GLY A 279 3.50 9.84 -8.88
C GLY A 279 4.34 10.57 -7.83
N GLU A 280 5.36 11.31 -8.26
CA GLU A 280 6.11 12.23 -7.38
C GLU A 280 5.21 13.37 -6.87
N GLY A 281 4.44 14.00 -7.76
CA GLY A 281 3.46 15.03 -7.42
C GLY A 281 2.40 14.57 -6.41
N THR A 282 2.02 13.29 -6.42
CA THR A 282 1.10 12.70 -5.43
C THR A 282 1.75 12.60 -4.04
N GLY A 283 3.06 12.34 -3.97
CA GLY A 283 3.83 12.46 -2.73
C GLY A 283 3.86 13.89 -2.20
N HIS A 284 4.19 14.86 -3.07
CA HIS A 284 4.17 16.30 -2.73
C HIS A 284 2.78 16.75 -2.28
N ALA A 285 1.71 16.29 -2.93
CA ALA A 285 0.33 16.58 -2.54
C ALA A 285 -0.01 16.05 -1.14
N SER A 286 0.46 14.85 -0.77
CA SER A 286 0.29 14.33 0.60
C SER A 286 0.99 15.23 1.64
N ALA A 287 2.18 15.74 1.35
CA ALA A 287 2.87 16.68 2.24
C ALA A 287 2.17 18.04 2.32
N PHE A 288 1.81 18.63 1.17
CA PHE A 288 1.18 19.95 1.11
C PHE A 288 -0.23 19.96 1.72
N ASN A 289 -0.91 18.82 1.72
CA ASN A 289 -2.24 18.66 2.33
C ASN A 289 -2.29 19.05 3.82
N GLU A 290 -1.16 18.96 4.54
CA GLU A 290 -1.05 19.29 5.97
C GLU A 290 -0.60 20.74 6.25
N LEU A 291 -0.18 21.47 5.23
CA LEU A 291 0.46 22.77 5.37
C LEU A 291 -0.52 23.93 5.18
N THR A 292 -0.26 25.03 5.88
CA THR A 292 -0.97 26.31 5.70
C THR A 292 -0.26 27.24 4.72
N SER A 293 1.00 26.96 4.39
CA SER A 293 1.77 27.65 3.37
C SER A 293 2.97 26.79 2.94
N VAL A 294 3.55 27.11 1.78
CA VAL A 294 4.73 26.44 1.24
C VAL A 294 5.65 27.49 0.61
N VAL A 295 6.97 27.27 0.72
CA VAL A 295 7.96 28.04 -0.03
C VAL A 295 8.33 27.18 -1.24
N PRO A 296 7.91 27.54 -2.47
CA PRO A 296 8.12 26.72 -3.67
C PRO A 296 9.61 26.48 -3.92
N ASP A 297 10.38 27.56 -4.15
CA ASP A 297 11.82 27.49 -4.39
C ASP A 297 12.66 28.30 -3.39
N PRO A 298 13.98 28.00 -3.25
CA PRO A 298 14.88 28.78 -2.41
C PRO A 298 14.93 30.26 -2.80
N GLY A 299 14.46 31.12 -1.89
CA GLY A 299 14.43 32.58 -2.07
C GLY A 299 13.03 33.14 -2.38
N ASP A 300 12.05 32.29 -2.64
CA ASP A 300 10.68 32.71 -2.89
C ASP A 300 9.94 33.12 -1.60
N PRO A 301 8.92 34.00 -1.70
CA PRO A 301 7.99 34.22 -0.60
C PRO A 301 7.15 32.96 -0.35
N ALA A 302 6.74 32.76 0.92
CA ALA A 302 5.80 31.68 1.24
C ALA A 302 4.44 31.93 0.59
N VAL A 303 3.93 30.94 -0.13
CA VAL A 303 2.60 30.93 -0.76
C VAL A 303 1.58 30.36 0.22
N PRO A 304 0.54 31.13 0.60
CA PRO A 304 -0.53 30.63 1.48
C PRO A 304 -1.36 29.51 0.82
N LEU A 305 -1.56 28.42 1.56
CA LEU A 305 -2.45 27.31 1.24
C LEU A 305 -3.65 27.26 2.19
N ASP A 306 -3.99 28.37 2.84
CA ASP A 306 -5.05 28.51 3.85
C ASP A 306 -6.39 29.00 3.26
N GLY A 307 -6.46 29.18 1.94
CA GLY A 307 -7.62 29.71 1.22
C GLY A 307 -7.55 31.21 0.91
N SER A 308 -6.65 31.98 1.54
CA SER A 308 -6.58 33.44 1.40
C SER A 308 -6.31 33.92 -0.03
N ARG A 309 -5.61 33.11 -0.84
CA ARG A 309 -5.37 33.35 -2.28
C ARG A 309 -6.13 32.38 -3.21
N GLY A 310 -7.19 31.75 -2.70
CA GLY A 310 -8.00 30.80 -3.48
C GLY A 310 -7.41 29.39 -3.60
N LEU A 311 -6.20 29.14 -3.09
CA LEU A 311 -5.61 27.81 -2.91
C LEU A 311 -5.82 27.30 -1.48
N GLY A 312 -6.22 26.03 -1.32
CA GLY A 312 -6.54 25.45 -0.01
C GLY A 312 -7.74 26.10 0.71
N PRO A 313 -7.94 25.86 2.03
CA PRO A 313 -7.23 24.88 2.85
C PRO A 313 -7.54 23.45 2.41
N TYR A 314 -6.52 22.59 2.42
CA TYR A 314 -6.63 21.21 1.99
C TYR A 314 -7.12 20.32 3.12
N GLN A 315 -6.23 19.85 4.01
CA GLN A 315 -6.58 19.05 5.20
C GLN A 315 -7.55 17.90 4.89
N PHE A 316 -7.40 17.24 3.74
CA PHE A 316 -8.21 16.11 3.33
C PHE A 316 -7.82 14.86 4.11
N SER A 317 -8.80 13.98 4.37
CA SER A 317 -8.53 12.67 4.97
C SER A 317 -8.06 11.69 3.91
N LEU A 318 -6.76 11.75 3.60
CA LEU A 318 -6.12 10.83 2.67
C LEU A 318 -5.95 9.47 3.37
N LYS A 319 -6.62 8.44 2.84
CA LYS A 319 -6.55 7.06 3.33
C LYS A 319 -5.55 6.21 2.56
N ALA A 320 -5.18 6.64 1.35
CA ALA A 320 -4.13 6.03 0.55
C ALA A 320 -3.53 7.04 -0.44
N VAL A 321 -2.21 6.94 -0.60
CA VAL A 321 -1.40 7.70 -1.56
C VAL A 321 -0.70 6.67 -2.44
N VAL A 322 -0.91 6.74 -3.75
CA VAL A 322 -0.42 5.74 -4.70
C VAL A 322 0.49 6.34 -5.75
N ALA A 323 1.65 5.72 -5.94
CA ALA A 323 2.62 6.11 -6.94
C ALA A 323 2.83 4.98 -7.95
N ILE A 324 2.55 5.26 -9.22
CA ILE A 324 2.81 4.38 -10.36
C ILE A 324 4.09 4.85 -10.99
N ALA A 325 5.08 3.98 -11.09
CA ALA A 325 6.35 4.26 -11.74
C ALA A 325 6.92 5.69 -11.48
N PRO A 326 6.95 6.18 -10.23
CA PRO A 326 7.15 7.61 -9.98
C PRO A 326 8.59 8.05 -10.23
N THR A 327 8.75 9.29 -10.70
CA THR A 327 10.03 10.00 -10.59
C THR A 327 10.36 10.32 -9.13
N GLU A 328 11.58 10.77 -8.87
CA GLU A 328 11.95 11.35 -7.57
C GLU A 328 13.03 12.43 -7.76
N ASN A 329 12.96 13.50 -6.95
CA ASN A 329 13.82 14.69 -7.01
C ASN A 329 13.71 15.49 -8.33
N GLN A 330 12.58 15.44 -9.06
CA GLN A 330 12.32 16.46 -10.09
C GLN A 330 12.01 17.81 -9.44
N TYR A 331 11.34 17.79 -8.30
CA TYR A 331 11.14 18.94 -7.41
C TYR A 331 11.52 18.55 -5.98
N GLN A 332 12.15 19.48 -5.25
CA GLN A 332 12.47 19.28 -3.84
C GLN A 332 12.01 20.51 -3.03
N PRO A 333 11.07 20.35 -2.09
CA PRO A 333 10.66 21.44 -1.22
C PRO A 333 11.84 22.00 -0.42
N VAL A 334 11.80 23.31 -0.13
CA VAL A 334 12.80 23.98 0.72
C VAL A 334 12.90 23.35 2.11
N ALA A 335 11.80 22.81 2.63
CA ALA A 335 11.74 22.10 3.92
C ALA A 335 12.44 20.71 3.91
N GLY A 336 12.91 20.26 2.75
CA GLY A 336 13.55 18.96 2.56
C GLY A 336 12.71 17.99 1.72
N ARG A 337 13.25 16.80 1.52
CA ARG A 337 12.58 15.74 0.75
C ARG A 337 11.26 15.32 1.41
N VAL A 338 10.29 15.00 0.58
CA VAL A 338 8.95 14.62 1.04
C VAL A 338 8.94 13.30 1.79
N VAL A 339 8.13 13.30 2.86
CA VAL A 339 7.79 12.15 3.68
C VAL A 339 6.29 11.91 3.57
N VAL A 340 5.88 10.76 3.04
CA VAL A 340 4.47 10.36 2.97
C VAL A 340 4.05 9.72 4.29
N LYS A 341 3.10 10.35 4.99
CA LYS A 341 2.60 9.90 6.31
C LYS A 341 1.28 9.14 6.24
N ASP A 342 0.60 9.13 5.10
CA ASP A 342 -0.59 8.32 4.88
C ASP A 342 -0.22 6.91 4.37
N ASN A 343 -1.18 6.00 4.28
CA ASN A 343 -0.91 4.68 3.70
C ASN A 343 -0.33 4.86 2.29
N TYR A 344 0.83 4.25 2.02
CA TYR A 344 1.56 4.47 0.78
C TYR A 344 1.70 3.19 -0.03
N PHE A 345 1.37 3.23 -1.31
CA PHE A 345 1.57 2.10 -2.23
C PHE A 345 2.33 2.56 -3.47
N ILE A 346 3.39 1.85 -3.83
CA ILE A 346 4.12 2.05 -5.08
C ILE A 346 4.04 0.80 -5.96
N VAL A 347 3.83 0.98 -7.25
CA VAL A 347 3.96 -0.08 -8.26
C VAL A 347 4.93 0.35 -9.34
N HIS A 348 5.87 -0.51 -9.71
CA HIS A 348 6.92 -0.19 -10.70
C HIS A 348 7.28 -1.42 -11.53
N GLY A 349 7.61 -1.21 -12.81
CA GLY A 349 7.96 -2.27 -13.76
C GLY A 349 9.46 -2.44 -13.96
N SER A 350 9.95 -3.68 -14.11
CA SER A 350 11.39 -3.93 -14.32
C SER A 350 11.90 -3.57 -15.73
N ARG A 351 10.99 -3.27 -16.67
CA ARG A 351 11.28 -2.83 -18.04
C ARG A 351 10.78 -1.41 -18.28
N ASP A 352 10.60 -0.65 -17.21
CA ASP A 352 10.32 0.78 -17.27
C ASP A 352 11.47 1.49 -18.01
N GLY A 353 11.17 2.06 -19.19
CA GLY A 353 12.15 2.76 -20.01
C GLY A 353 12.41 4.20 -19.58
N ASP A 354 11.42 4.84 -18.95
CA ASP A 354 11.46 6.27 -18.62
C ASP A 354 12.13 6.51 -17.26
N VAL A 355 11.71 5.76 -16.24
CA VAL A 355 12.22 5.78 -14.87
C VAL A 355 12.94 4.45 -14.57
N SER A 356 13.89 4.14 -15.45
CA SER A 356 14.59 2.85 -15.49
C SER A 356 15.41 2.52 -14.25
N ASP A 357 15.83 3.51 -13.48
CA ASP A 357 16.62 3.36 -12.26
C ASP A 357 15.78 3.12 -10.99
N PHE A 358 14.45 3.12 -11.09
CA PHE A 358 13.50 2.95 -9.99
C PHE A 358 13.60 4.03 -8.89
N GLN A 359 13.52 5.30 -9.30
CA GLN A 359 13.64 6.48 -8.43
C GLN A 359 12.70 6.46 -7.22
N GLY A 360 11.46 5.99 -7.42
CA GLY A 360 10.44 5.89 -6.39
C GLY A 360 10.79 5.06 -5.16
N TYR A 361 11.82 4.21 -5.23
CA TYR A 361 12.25 3.41 -4.09
C TYR A 361 12.70 4.30 -2.92
N GLN A 362 13.32 5.44 -3.23
CA GLN A 362 13.76 6.42 -2.24
C GLN A 362 12.58 7.02 -1.45
N THR A 363 11.46 7.30 -2.12
CA THR A 363 10.25 7.84 -1.46
C THR A 363 9.52 6.78 -0.66
N TYR A 364 9.55 5.52 -1.11
CA TYR A 364 9.06 4.39 -0.34
C TYR A 364 9.83 4.22 0.98
N ASP A 365 11.15 4.38 0.97
CA ASP A 365 11.95 4.29 2.18
C ASP A 365 11.63 5.41 3.18
N ARG A 366 11.48 6.64 2.69
CA ARG A 366 11.09 7.80 3.52
C ARG A 366 9.63 7.74 4.01
N ALA A 367 8.75 7.02 3.33
CA ALA A 367 7.36 6.87 3.76
C ALA A 367 7.28 6.13 5.10
N GLN A 368 6.36 6.54 5.97
CA GLN A 368 6.15 5.97 7.30
C GLN A 368 7.47 5.82 8.09
N PRO A 369 8.23 6.91 8.31
CA PRO A 369 9.60 6.85 8.79
C PRO A 369 9.70 6.23 10.18
N ILE A 370 10.86 5.65 10.46
CA ILE A 370 11.18 5.13 11.79
C ILE A 370 11.34 6.32 12.75
N HIS A 371 10.68 6.25 13.91
CA HIS A 371 10.83 7.25 14.96
C HIS A 371 12.01 6.88 15.88
N LEU A 372 13.24 7.21 15.49
CA LEU A 372 14.45 6.83 16.26
C LEU A 372 14.42 7.26 17.74
N ALA A 373 13.85 8.43 18.04
CA ALA A 373 13.71 8.93 19.41
C ALA A 373 12.57 8.25 20.20
N ASN A 374 11.60 7.65 19.51
CA ASN A 374 10.45 6.95 20.10
C ASN A 374 10.10 5.71 19.26
N PRO A 375 10.92 4.65 19.29
CA PRO A 375 10.81 3.51 18.38
C PRO A 375 9.56 2.65 18.60
N THR A 376 8.84 2.87 19.71
CA THR A 376 7.52 2.27 19.98
C THR A 376 6.36 3.07 19.40
N GLN A 377 6.62 4.24 18.80
CA GLN A 377 5.59 5.05 18.19
C GLN A 377 4.97 4.32 17.00
N VAL A 378 3.66 4.10 17.08
CA VAL A 378 2.88 3.52 15.99
C VAL A 378 2.92 4.48 14.80
N ALA A 379 3.24 3.95 13.62
CA ALA A 379 3.23 4.75 12.41
C ALA A 379 1.79 5.12 12.03
N ARG A 380 1.61 6.22 11.30
CA ARG A 380 0.27 6.70 10.92
C ARG A 380 -0.41 5.78 9.91
N GLY A 381 0.35 5.07 9.07
CA GLY A 381 -0.15 4.15 8.07
C GLY A 381 0.82 3.02 7.76
N PHE A 382 0.44 2.15 6.83
CA PHE A 382 1.30 1.13 6.26
C PHE A 382 2.04 1.66 5.02
N LYS A 383 3.08 0.96 4.59
CA LYS A 383 3.67 1.13 3.24
C LYS A 383 3.77 -0.20 2.51
N SER A 384 3.55 -0.18 1.20
CA SER A 384 3.67 -1.34 0.33
C SER A 384 4.29 -1.00 -1.03
N LEU A 385 5.02 -1.95 -1.59
CA LEU A 385 5.68 -1.84 -2.89
C LEU A 385 5.39 -3.11 -3.68
N LEU A 386 5.01 -2.96 -4.94
CA LEU A 386 4.91 -4.04 -5.91
C LEU A 386 5.86 -3.79 -7.08
N TRP A 387 6.79 -4.71 -7.28
CA TRP A 387 7.71 -4.73 -8.40
C TRP A 387 7.33 -5.83 -9.38
N VAL A 388 7.01 -5.44 -10.61
CA VAL A 388 6.45 -6.32 -11.64
C VAL A 388 7.51 -6.60 -12.70
N TYR A 389 8.00 -7.85 -12.76
CA TYR A 389 9.01 -8.21 -13.77
C TYR A 389 8.39 -8.14 -15.18
N GLY A 390 9.11 -7.50 -16.10
CA GLY A 390 8.71 -7.36 -17.49
C GLY A 390 7.68 -6.26 -17.76
N ALA A 391 7.08 -5.65 -16.74
CA ALA A 391 6.22 -4.48 -16.91
C ALA A 391 7.04 -3.26 -17.35
N ASN A 392 6.47 -2.46 -18.24
CA ASN A 392 7.08 -1.21 -18.73
C ASN A 392 6.45 0.03 -18.07
N HIS A 393 6.93 1.22 -18.44
CA HIS A 393 6.41 2.47 -17.90
C HIS A 393 4.97 2.69 -18.35
N ASN A 394 4.75 2.61 -19.67
CA ASN A 394 3.57 3.17 -20.28
C ASN A 394 2.29 2.34 -20.14
N HIS A 395 2.36 1.00 -20.00
CA HIS A 395 1.19 0.12 -20.00
C HIS A 395 0.27 0.29 -18.78
N PHE A 396 0.65 1.04 -17.74
CA PHE A 396 -0.29 1.44 -16.69
C PHE A 396 -1.32 2.47 -17.17
N ASN A 397 -0.99 3.24 -18.22
CA ASN A 397 -1.86 4.17 -18.91
C ASN A 397 -2.35 3.55 -20.23
N SER A 398 -3.67 3.47 -20.42
CA SER A 398 -4.26 2.80 -21.60
C SER A 398 -4.12 3.58 -22.92
N VAL A 399 -3.64 4.82 -22.88
CA VAL A 399 -3.45 5.68 -24.07
C VAL A 399 -2.00 5.61 -24.58
N TRP A 400 -1.03 5.54 -23.68
CA TRP A 400 0.39 5.62 -24.03
C TRP A 400 0.87 4.37 -24.78
N GLY A 401 1.87 4.54 -25.66
CA GLY A 401 2.46 3.45 -26.46
C GLY A 401 3.24 2.42 -25.63
N GLN A 402 3.77 1.38 -26.25
CA GLN A 402 4.70 0.47 -25.58
C GLN A 402 6.11 1.09 -25.54
N ASP A 403 6.83 0.94 -24.43
CA ASP A 403 8.28 1.20 -24.38
C ASP A 403 9.05 0.22 -25.28
N ASP A 404 10.27 0.62 -25.67
CA ASP A 404 11.15 -0.24 -26.46
C ASP A 404 11.58 -1.50 -25.70
N GLY A 405 11.65 -2.64 -26.41
CA GLY A 405 12.16 -3.91 -25.90
C GLY A 405 11.08 -4.91 -25.43
N PRO A 406 11.51 -6.09 -24.93
CA PRO A 406 10.60 -7.17 -24.53
C PRO A 406 9.93 -6.85 -23.20
N THR A 407 8.60 -6.81 -23.21
CA THR A 407 7.75 -6.50 -22.05
C THR A 407 6.65 -7.56 -21.90
N ILE A 408 6.00 -7.63 -20.73
CA ILE A 408 4.75 -8.41 -20.59
C ILE A 408 3.63 -7.74 -21.39
N SER A 409 2.57 -8.50 -21.69
CA SER A 409 1.45 -7.95 -22.44
C SER A 409 0.79 -6.79 -21.69
N ARG A 410 0.23 -5.82 -22.43
CA ARG A 410 -0.59 -4.74 -21.86
C ARG A 410 -1.73 -5.29 -20.99
N ALA A 411 -2.44 -6.29 -21.50
CA ALA A 411 -3.58 -6.88 -20.80
C ALA A 411 -3.17 -7.47 -19.44
N ASP A 412 -2.01 -8.10 -19.38
CA ASP A 412 -1.45 -8.63 -18.15
C ASP A 412 -1.07 -7.52 -17.15
N GLN A 413 -0.35 -6.49 -17.61
CA GLN A 413 0.06 -5.37 -16.76
C GLN A 413 -1.14 -4.57 -16.23
N GLU A 414 -2.13 -4.29 -17.09
CA GLU A 414 -3.38 -3.64 -16.69
C GLU A 414 -4.19 -4.52 -15.73
N ASN A 415 -4.15 -5.85 -15.88
CA ASN A 415 -4.79 -6.76 -14.94
C ASN A 415 -4.10 -6.77 -13.57
N VAL A 416 -2.76 -6.72 -13.52
CA VAL A 416 -2.02 -6.51 -12.27
C VAL A 416 -2.45 -5.19 -11.62
N ALA A 417 -2.53 -4.10 -12.40
CA ALA A 417 -3.01 -2.81 -11.89
C ALA A 417 -4.44 -2.92 -11.33
N LYS A 418 -5.37 -3.54 -12.06
CA LYS A 418 -6.75 -3.75 -11.58
C LYS A 418 -6.81 -4.49 -10.25
N VAL A 419 -6.07 -5.61 -10.12
CA VAL A 419 -6.06 -6.42 -8.90
C VAL A 419 -5.59 -5.60 -7.70
N TYR A 420 -4.43 -4.94 -7.82
CA TYR A 420 -3.81 -4.25 -6.68
C TYR A 420 -4.50 -2.93 -6.34
N PHE A 421 -4.90 -2.13 -7.33
CA PHE A 421 -5.61 -0.86 -7.08
C PHE A 421 -6.98 -1.09 -6.46
N SER A 422 -7.75 -2.04 -7.00
CA SER A 422 -9.07 -2.36 -6.45
C SER A 422 -8.97 -2.99 -5.06
N ALA A 423 -7.98 -3.87 -4.82
CA ALA A 423 -7.76 -4.43 -3.49
C ALA A 423 -7.40 -3.34 -2.46
N LEU A 424 -6.46 -2.45 -2.79
CA LEU A 424 -6.09 -1.32 -1.94
C LEU A 424 -7.29 -0.41 -1.66
N ALA A 425 -8.02 -0.01 -2.71
CA ALA A 425 -9.14 0.92 -2.57
C ALA A 425 -10.30 0.30 -1.77
N GLN A 426 -10.64 -0.97 -2.01
CA GLN A 426 -11.65 -1.67 -1.20
C GLN A 426 -11.21 -1.80 0.27
N GLY A 427 -9.93 -2.12 0.51
CA GLY A 427 -9.37 -2.24 1.85
C GLY A 427 -9.34 -0.92 2.62
N ALA A 428 -8.83 0.14 1.98
CA ALA A 428 -8.58 1.42 2.61
C ALA A 428 -9.80 2.37 2.64
N LEU A 429 -10.74 2.23 1.68
CA LEU A 429 -11.85 3.18 1.51
C LEU A 429 -13.23 2.58 1.82
N LEU A 430 -13.42 1.27 1.66
CA LEU A 430 -14.73 0.61 1.81
C LEU A 430 -14.82 -0.28 3.05
N HIS A 431 -13.84 -0.16 3.97
CA HIS A 431 -13.75 -0.99 5.18
C HIS A 431 -13.70 -2.50 4.89
N ARG A 432 -13.11 -2.91 3.75
CA ARG A 432 -12.91 -4.32 3.40
C ARG A 432 -11.46 -4.73 3.60
N GLY A 433 -10.93 -4.52 4.80
CA GLY A 433 -9.50 -4.63 5.09
C GLY A 433 -8.86 -5.97 4.72
N GLN A 434 -9.66 -7.05 4.62
CA GLN A 434 -9.22 -8.33 4.10
C GLN A 434 -8.61 -8.27 2.69
N TYR A 435 -8.97 -7.29 1.85
CA TYR A 435 -8.33 -7.08 0.55
C TYR A 435 -6.89 -6.57 0.66
N LEU A 436 -6.48 -5.97 1.78
CA LEU A 436 -5.09 -5.57 2.01
C LEU A 436 -4.16 -6.79 2.12
N ASN A 437 -4.69 -8.01 2.33
CA ASN A 437 -3.90 -9.23 2.26
C ASN A 437 -3.26 -9.47 0.88
N VAL A 438 -3.83 -8.90 -0.20
CA VAL A 438 -3.20 -8.92 -1.53
C VAL A 438 -1.87 -8.16 -1.53
N LEU A 439 -1.74 -7.13 -0.69
CA LEU A 439 -0.50 -6.35 -0.53
C LEU A 439 0.50 -7.05 0.42
N LYS A 440 -0.02 -7.80 1.40
CA LYS A 440 0.78 -8.54 2.40
C LYS A 440 1.36 -9.85 1.86
N ASP A 441 0.67 -10.50 0.92
CA ASP A 441 1.02 -11.80 0.35
C ASP A 441 0.90 -11.78 -1.17
N VAL A 442 2.01 -11.50 -1.85
CA VAL A 442 2.08 -11.41 -3.32
C VAL A 442 1.57 -12.67 -4.03
N GLY A 443 1.76 -13.84 -3.42
CA GLY A 443 1.35 -15.11 -4.00
C GLY A 443 -0.15 -15.36 -3.90
N MET A 444 -0.88 -14.56 -3.10
CA MET A 444 -2.32 -14.71 -2.92
C MET A 444 -3.07 -14.54 -4.24
N ALA A 445 -2.76 -13.49 -5.01
CA ALA A 445 -3.41 -13.24 -6.30
C ALA A 445 -3.12 -14.35 -7.32
N GLN A 446 -1.90 -14.92 -7.29
CA GLN A 446 -1.50 -16.00 -8.19
C GLN A 446 -2.17 -17.33 -7.82
N ARG A 447 -2.17 -17.70 -6.52
CA ARG A 447 -2.85 -18.91 -6.02
C ARG A 447 -4.36 -18.84 -6.22
N SER A 448 -4.93 -17.63 -6.23
CA SER A 448 -6.35 -17.39 -6.52
C SER A 448 -6.67 -17.34 -8.02
N GLY A 449 -5.64 -17.42 -8.88
CA GLY A 449 -5.80 -17.39 -10.34
C GLY A 449 -6.18 -16.02 -10.92
N TRP A 450 -6.01 -14.93 -10.17
CA TRP A 450 -6.31 -13.57 -10.64
C TRP A 450 -5.18 -12.98 -11.47
N ILE A 451 -3.94 -13.41 -11.21
CA ILE A 451 -2.74 -13.05 -11.96
C ILE A 451 -2.04 -14.36 -12.38
N PRO A 452 -1.45 -14.44 -13.59
CA PRO A 452 -0.72 -15.63 -14.02
C PRO A 452 0.38 -16.05 -13.05
N ALA A 453 0.44 -17.35 -12.74
CA ALA A 453 1.45 -17.92 -11.87
C ALA A 453 2.87 -17.88 -12.46
N SER A 454 2.99 -17.69 -13.78
CA SER A 454 4.27 -17.52 -14.49
C SER A 454 4.90 -16.14 -14.32
N MET A 455 4.15 -15.15 -13.82
CA MET A 455 4.70 -13.81 -13.58
C MET A 455 5.55 -13.78 -12.32
N THR A 456 6.71 -13.16 -12.41
CA THR A 456 7.54 -12.88 -11.25
C THR A 456 7.13 -11.53 -10.65
N LEU A 457 6.68 -11.57 -9.40
CA LEU A 457 6.33 -10.39 -8.62
C LEU A 457 7.19 -10.35 -7.37
N VAL A 458 7.66 -9.16 -7.02
CA VAL A 458 8.38 -8.89 -5.78
C VAL A 458 7.56 -7.87 -4.98
N SER A 459 7.33 -8.14 -3.69
CA SER A 459 6.50 -7.29 -2.85
C SER A 459 7.19 -6.90 -1.55
N GLN A 460 6.96 -5.68 -1.10
CA GLN A 460 7.26 -5.28 0.27
C GLN A 460 5.99 -4.79 0.95
N TYR A 461 5.90 -5.04 2.25
CA TYR A 461 4.80 -4.56 3.07
C TYR A 461 5.25 -4.36 4.51
N GLN A 462 5.03 -3.16 5.05
CA GLN A 462 5.29 -2.82 6.43
C GLN A 462 4.01 -2.29 7.07
N ASP A 463 3.50 -2.97 8.11
CA ASP A 463 2.29 -2.53 8.82
C ASP A 463 2.55 -1.26 9.62
N HIS A 464 1.47 -0.58 10.01
CA HIS A 464 1.55 0.59 10.87
C HIS A 464 2.02 0.24 12.30
N GLN A 465 1.67 -0.95 12.81
CA GLN A 465 1.98 -1.43 14.16
C GLN A 465 3.11 -2.46 14.09
N ARG A 466 4.30 -2.04 14.49
CA ARG A 466 5.51 -2.82 14.36
C ARG A 466 6.51 -2.51 15.47
N ILE A 467 7.36 -3.47 15.76
CA ILE A 467 8.53 -3.33 16.62
C ILE A 467 9.73 -3.78 15.82
N PHE A 468 10.69 -2.89 15.65
CA PHE A 468 11.95 -3.21 15.00
C PHE A 468 12.84 -4.01 15.95
N MET A 469 13.28 -5.16 15.47
CA MET A 469 14.28 -6.00 16.13
C MET A 469 15.69 -5.58 15.70
N ALA A 470 15.83 -5.21 14.43
CA ALA A 470 17.02 -4.65 13.83
C ALA A 470 16.59 -3.83 12.60
N HIS A 471 16.85 -2.53 12.59
CA HIS A 471 16.65 -1.62 11.46
C HIS A 471 17.95 -0.93 11.01
N TYR A 472 19.05 -1.09 11.77
CA TYR A 472 20.41 -0.68 11.38
C TYR A 472 20.58 0.83 11.11
N GLU A 473 19.67 1.66 11.61
CA GLU A 473 19.72 3.11 11.42
C GLU A 473 20.18 3.86 12.68
N GLU A 474 20.19 3.17 13.82
CA GLU A 474 20.50 3.70 15.14
C GLU A 474 21.98 4.00 15.35
N ASP A 475 22.88 3.21 14.76
CA ASP A 475 24.32 3.37 14.88
C ASP A 475 25.08 2.86 13.63
N ALA A 476 26.24 2.22 13.85
CA ALA A 476 27.09 1.60 12.83
C ALA A 476 27.62 0.23 13.32
N ASN A 477 27.03 -0.33 14.37
CA ASN A 477 27.46 -1.52 15.07
C ASN A 477 26.46 -2.66 14.83
N ALA A 478 26.82 -3.58 13.93
CA ALA A 478 26.04 -4.77 13.57
C ALA A 478 25.71 -5.73 14.73
N SER A 479 26.26 -5.49 15.93
CA SER A 479 25.98 -6.27 17.14
C SER A 479 24.87 -5.65 18.01
N THR A 480 24.39 -4.46 17.69
CA THR A 480 23.34 -3.73 18.42
C THR A 480 21.95 -4.12 17.87
N PRO A 481 21.03 -4.67 18.68
CA PRO A 481 19.61 -4.72 18.31
C PRO A 481 18.96 -3.34 18.40
N SER A 482 17.94 -3.12 17.60
CA SER A 482 17.26 -1.82 17.58
C SER A 482 16.37 -1.62 18.80
N PRO A 483 16.47 -0.47 19.49
CA PRO A 483 15.52 -0.08 20.52
C PRO A 483 14.07 -0.19 20.00
N PRO A 484 13.09 -0.61 20.83
CA PRO A 484 13.17 -0.84 22.27
C PRO A 484 13.72 -2.23 22.66
N VAL A 485 14.19 -3.04 21.72
CA VAL A 485 14.66 -4.39 22.01
C VAL A 485 15.92 -4.33 22.86
N ASN A 486 15.91 -5.05 23.97
CA ASN A 486 17.08 -5.22 24.84
C ASN A 486 17.68 -6.61 24.62
N GLY A 487 18.93 -6.67 24.19
CA GLY A 487 19.56 -7.90 23.75
C GLY A 487 20.95 -7.69 23.16
N THR A 488 21.40 -8.68 22.39
CA THR A 488 22.62 -8.62 21.59
C THR A 488 22.42 -9.30 20.24
N ILE A 489 23.18 -8.88 19.24
CA ILE A 489 23.26 -9.58 17.96
C ILE A 489 24.63 -10.25 17.85
N ASN A 490 24.63 -11.55 17.55
CA ASN A 490 25.85 -12.33 17.31
C ASN A 490 25.88 -12.84 15.87
N SER A 491 27.06 -12.96 15.29
CA SER A 491 27.27 -13.55 13.97
C SER A 491 28.42 -14.56 14.00
N SER A 492 28.25 -15.73 13.38
CA SER A 492 29.30 -16.75 13.26
C SER A 492 29.25 -17.41 11.89
N GLY A 493 30.41 -17.76 11.31
CA GLY A 493 30.47 -18.36 9.96
C GLY A 493 29.97 -17.45 8.82
N VAL A 494 29.78 -16.16 9.09
CA VAL A 494 29.38 -15.11 8.13
C VAL A 494 30.25 -13.88 8.30
N THR A 495 30.34 -13.06 7.26
CA THR A 495 30.82 -11.69 7.34
C THR A 495 29.61 -10.77 7.30
N VAL A 496 29.52 -9.83 8.25
CA VAL A 496 28.46 -8.83 8.31
C VAL A 496 29.03 -7.42 8.24
N SER A 497 28.35 -6.54 7.53
CA SER A 497 28.67 -5.11 7.53
C SER A 497 27.40 -4.28 7.41
N GLU A 498 27.28 -3.26 8.25
CA GLU A 498 26.27 -2.21 8.05
C GLU A 498 26.75 -1.23 6.99
N LEU A 499 25.84 -0.81 6.12
CA LEU A 499 26.14 0.11 5.04
C LEU A 499 24.89 0.91 4.64
N LEU A 500 25.13 2.06 4.00
CA LEU A 500 24.08 2.78 3.30
C LEU A 500 23.66 1.98 2.06
N PHE A 501 22.36 1.78 1.87
CA PHE A 501 21.81 1.14 0.68
C PHE A 501 21.58 2.12 -0.47
N ASN A 502 22.44 3.14 -0.56
CA ASN A 502 22.43 4.11 -1.65
C ASN A 502 23.77 4.10 -2.39
N GLN A 503 23.81 3.42 -3.53
CA GLN A 503 24.95 3.41 -4.45
C GLN A 503 24.72 4.34 -5.66
N GLY A 504 23.69 5.19 -5.60
CA GLY A 504 23.25 6.03 -6.71
C GLY A 504 22.44 5.28 -7.78
N SER A 505 21.95 6.03 -8.76
CA SER A 505 21.09 5.51 -9.83
C SER A 505 21.73 4.36 -10.61
N GLY A 506 23.05 4.43 -10.81
CA GLY A 506 23.83 3.40 -11.51
C GLY A 506 24.25 2.18 -10.67
N GLY A 507 24.03 2.22 -9.35
CA GLY A 507 24.42 1.14 -8.45
C GLY A 507 23.39 0.01 -8.37
N ASN A 508 23.72 -1.06 -7.64
CA ASN A 508 22.79 -2.17 -7.41
C ASN A 508 21.70 -1.80 -6.39
N LEU A 509 22.03 -0.93 -5.44
CA LEU A 509 21.16 -0.40 -4.40
C LEU A 509 20.89 1.10 -4.62
N TYR A 510 19.62 1.51 -4.50
CA TYR A 510 19.18 2.91 -4.66
C TYR A 510 18.08 3.27 -3.66
N GLN A 511 18.15 2.63 -2.50
CA GLN A 511 17.33 2.88 -1.33
C GLN A 511 17.83 4.13 -0.59
N GLN A 512 17.07 4.58 0.40
CA GLN A 512 17.45 5.65 1.35
C GLN A 512 17.47 5.17 2.80
N THR A 513 17.79 3.90 3.00
CA THR A 513 17.98 3.28 4.31
C THR A 513 19.45 2.93 4.55
N LYS A 514 19.77 2.66 5.81
CA LYS A 514 20.92 1.80 6.14
C LYS A 514 20.42 0.37 6.31
N GLY A 515 21.31 -0.58 6.10
CA GLY A 515 21.02 -1.97 6.41
C GLY A 515 22.27 -2.81 6.49
N LEU A 516 22.07 -4.11 6.60
CA LEU A 516 23.11 -5.10 6.83
C LEU A 516 23.37 -5.89 5.54
N ARG A 517 24.63 -5.98 5.11
CA ARG A 517 25.09 -7.01 4.17
C ARG A 517 25.56 -8.22 4.96
N VAL A 518 25.09 -9.40 4.58
CA VAL A 518 25.49 -10.69 5.15
C VAL A 518 26.04 -11.58 4.04
N ASP A 519 27.29 -11.99 4.18
CA ASP A 519 27.99 -12.86 3.25
C ASP A 519 28.36 -14.19 3.92
N TRP A 520 28.14 -15.31 3.22
CA TRP A 520 28.52 -16.64 3.71
C TRP A 520 29.07 -17.52 2.59
N SER A 521 29.84 -18.54 2.98
CA SER A 521 30.50 -19.49 2.05
C SER A 521 30.34 -20.96 2.47
N SER A 522 29.59 -21.22 3.55
CA SER A 522 29.28 -22.58 4.01
C SER A 522 27.98 -22.61 4.82
N SER A 523 27.49 -23.81 5.12
CA SER A 523 26.24 -24.04 5.88
C SER A 523 26.33 -23.70 7.37
N THR A 524 27.49 -23.28 7.86
CA THR A 524 27.71 -22.93 9.27
C THR A 524 27.34 -21.49 9.60
N GLY A 525 27.03 -20.66 8.59
CA GLY A 525 26.72 -19.24 8.78
C GLY A 525 25.47 -18.98 9.63
N ARG A 526 25.58 -18.13 10.66
CA ARG A 526 24.51 -17.74 11.58
C ARG A 526 24.52 -16.23 11.82
N TYR A 527 23.33 -15.65 11.89
CA TYR A 527 23.08 -14.29 12.39
C TYR A 527 21.95 -14.37 13.43
N GLU A 528 22.22 -14.00 14.68
CA GLU A 528 21.41 -14.35 15.84
C GLU A 528 21.06 -13.13 16.68
N LEU A 529 19.78 -12.77 16.72
CA LEU A 529 19.23 -11.73 17.59
C LEU A 529 18.82 -12.39 18.91
N ASN A 530 19.56 -12.11 19.98
CA ASN A 530 19.33 -12.63 21.32
C ASN A 530 18.60 -11.58 22.16
N ILE A 531 17.53 -11.97 22.83
CA ILE A 531 16.60 -11.07 23.51
C ILE A 531 16.60 -11.38 25.01
N HIS A 532 16.90 -10.38 25.83
CA HIS A 532 16.94 -10.50 27.28
C HIS A 532 15.55 -10.69 27.92
N ALA A 533 15.49 -11.08 29.19
CA ALA A 533 14.27 -11.11 30.01
C ALA A 533 13.52 -9.78 29.96
N GLY A 534 12.25 -9.80 29.50
CA GLY A 534 11.46 -8.57 29.32
C GLY A 534 11.91 -7.67 28.17
N GLY A 535 12.82 -8.14 27.30
CA GLY A 535 13.42 -7.36 26.21
C GLY A 535 12.51 -7.13 25.00
N LEU A 536 11.28 -7.65 25.02
CA LEU A 536 10.23 -7.32 24.05
C LEU A 536 9.12 -6.53 24.75
N PRO A 537 8.61 -5.44 24.14
CA PRO A 537 7.41 -4.78 24.60
C PRO A 537 6.23 -5.76 24.63
N GLY A 538 5.35 -5.66 25.63
CA GLY A 538 4.19 -6.55 25.86
C GLY A 538 3.05 -6.46 24.84
N SER A 539 3.38 -6.32 23.57
CA SER A 539 2.45 -6.21 22.44
C SER A 539 2.03 -7.60 21.91
N LYS A 540 0.82 -7.69 21.35
CA LYS A 540 0.32 -8.91 20.70
C LYS A 540 0.65 -8.86 19.22
N LEU A 541 1.90 -9.13 18.85
CA LEU A 541 2.32 -9.19 17.46
C LEU A 541 2.18 -10.62 16.93
N HIS A 542 1.89 -10.77 15.65
CA HIS A 542 1.51 -12.05 15.04
C HIS A 542 2.46 -12.50 13.93
N ILE A 543 3.27 -11.61 13.38
CA ILE A 543 4.13 -11.84 12.23
C ILE A 543 5.57 -11.47 12.58
N LEU A 544 6.52 -12.35 12.26
CA LEU A 544 7.92 -12.00 12.09
C LEU A 544 8.11 -11.59 10.63
N ALA A 545 8.48 -10.33 10.39
CA ALA A 545 8.74 -9.83 9.05
C ALA A 545 10.23 -9.48 8.87
N LEU A 546 10.78 -9.85 7.71
CA LEU A 546 12.14 -9.55 7.29
C LEU A 546 12.09 -8.90 5.90
N ARG A 547 12.54 -7.65 5.78
CA ARG A 547 12.78 -7.02 4.49
C ARG A 547 14.20 -7.37 4.03
N SER A 548 14.31 -8.13 2.94
CA SER A 548 15.61 -8.60 2.45
C SER A 548 15.61 -8.85 0.94
N GLY A 549 16.79 -8.80 0.33
CA GLY A 549 17.01 -9.12 -1.07
C GLY A 549 18.39 -9.73 -1.31
N GLN A 550 18.55 -10.47 -2.40
CA GLN A 550 19.86 -10.90 -2.87
C GLN A 550 20.68 -9.70 -3.34
N SER A 551 22.00 -9.75 -3.18
CA SER A 551 22.91 -8.87 -3.93
C SER A 551 23.18 -9.41 -5.33
N ASP A 552 23.79 -8.61 -6.20
CA ASP A 552 24.28 -9.05 -7.51
C ASP A 552 25.70 -9.63 -7.47
N ASP A 553 26.25 -9.88 -6.27
CA ASP A 553 27.57 -10.47 -6.04
C ASP A 553 27.72 -11.86 -6.68
N ALA A 554 28.94 -12.22 -7.07
CA ALA A 554 29.26 -13.49 -7.72
C ALA A 554 29.00 -14.73 -6.84
N LYS A 555 28.85 -14.56 -5.52
CA LYS A 555 28.38 -15.63 -4.63
C LYS A 555 26.96 -16.08 -4.94
N ASN A 556 26.12 -15.19 -5.46
CA ASN A 556 24.77 -15.51 -5.85
C ASN A 556 24.72 -15.96 -7.31
N GLN A 557 23.95 -17.00 -7.60
CA GLN A 557 23.77 -17.48 -8.97
C GLN A 557 22.70 -16.66 -9.69
N ALA A 558 23.05 -16.14 -10.87
CA ALA A 558 22.10 -15.42 -11.70
C ALA A 558 20.88 -16.29 -12.03
N ASN A 559 19.69 -15.68 -11.95
CA ASN A 559 18.39 -16.32 -12.18
C ASN A 559 18.04 -17.48 -11.22
N ALA A 560 18.76 -17.62 -10.10
CA ALA A 560 18.40 -18.56 -9.04
C ALA A 560 17.82 -17.83 -7.82
N PHE A 561 17.01 -18.56 -7.06
CA PHE A 561 16.51 -18.07 -5.77
C PHE A 561 17.49 -18.40 -4.66
N GLN A 562 17.56 -17.52 -3.67
CA GLN A 562 18.26 -17.77 -2.42
C GLN A 562 17.28 -18.12 -1.30
N ASP A 563 17.76 -18.91 -0.35
CA ASP A 563 17.00 -19.38 0.82
C ASP A 563 17.92 -19.48 2.04
N PHE A 564 17.31 -19.51 3.22
CA PHE A 564 17.94 -19.75 4.52
C PHE A 564 16.88 -20.17 5.53
N SER A 565 17.30 -20.78 6.62
CA SER A 565 16.38 -21.15 7.69
C SER A 565 16.20 -20.01 8.70
N ILE A 566 14.98 -19.84 9.19
CA ILE A 566 14.60 -18.93 10.26
C ILE A 566 14.25 -19.76 11.49
N VAL A 567 14.89 -19.47 12.62
CA VAL A 567 14.69 -20.16 13.89
C VAL A 567 14.17 -19.18 14.92
N VAL A 568 13.10 -19.55 15.62
CA VAL A 568 12.59 -18.79 16.76
C VAL A 568 12.63 -19.69 17.99
N SER A 569 13.14 -19.17 19.09
CA SER A 569 13.30 -19.88 20.37
C SER A 569 12.75 -19.06 21.53
N ASP A 570 12.14 -19.73 22.50
CA ASP A 570 11.73 -19.16 23.80
C ASP A 570 12.75 -19.48 24.93
N GLY A 571 13.90 -20.05 24.57
CA GLY A 571 14.95 -20.51 25.49
C GLY A 571 14.76 -21.93 26.01
N THR A 572 13.57 -22.51 25.86
CA THR A 572 13.25 -23.91 26.21
C THR A 572 12.94 -24.74 24.96
N HIS A 573 12.09 -24.21 24.09
CA HIS A 573 11.69 -24.77 22.81
C HIS A 573 12.18 -23.88 21.68
N SER A 574 12.48 -24.51 20.55
CA SER A 574 12.79 -23.80 19.30
C SER A 574 12.15 -24.51 18.12
N HIS A 575 11.83 -23.75 17.08
CA HIS A 575 11.34 -24.31 15.84
C HIS A 575 11.92 -23.57 14.63
N THR A 576 12.07 -24.30 13.53
CA THR A 576 12.78 -23.86 12.33
C THR A 576 11.86 -23.93 11.11
N VAL A 577 11.85 -22.87 10.31
CA VAL A 577 11.14 -22.79 9.03
C VAL A 577 12.11 -22.30 7.93
N ARG A 578 11.80 -22.55 6.65
CA ARG A 578 12.59 -21.98 5.55
C ARG A 578 11.96 -20.67 5.08
N ALA A 579 12.78 -19.66 4.77
CA ALA A 579 12.28 -18.39 4.28
C ALA A 579 11.49 -18.57 2.96
N ALA A 580 11.99 -19.42 2.05
CA ALA A 580 11.34 -19.71 0.77
C ALA A 580 9.97 -20.42 0.89
N GLN A 581 9.57 -20.92 2.07
CA GLN A 581 8.18 -21.40 2.28
C GLN A 581 7.16 -20.25 2.25
N PHE A 582 7.60 -19.04 2.54
CA PHE A 582 6.75 -17.84 2.61
C PHE A 582 6.96 -16.95 1.39
N GLN A 583 8.22 -16.62 1.09
CA GLN A 583 8.60 -15.96 -0.16
C GLN A 583 10.03 -16.33 -0.58
N PRO A 584 10.26 -16.78 -1.82
CA PRO A 584 11.60 -17.05 -2.34
C PRO A 584 12.30 -15.74 -2.70
N PHE A 585 13.60 -15.59 -2.47
CA PHE A 585 14.33 -14.36 -2.81
C PHE A 585 14.83 -14.43 -4.25
N PRO A 586 14.30 -13.66 -5.22
CA PRO A 586 14.79 -13.70 -6.59
C PRO A 586 16.15 -13.01 -6.72
N TYR A 587 16.92 -13.42 -7.74
CA TYR A 587 18.12 -12.71 -8.14
C TYR A 587 17.74 -11.32 -8.70
N PRO A 588 18.56 -10.27 -8.49
CA PRO A 588 18.27 -8.91 -8.95
C PRO A 588 17.90 -8.83 -10.43
N ALA A 589 16.76 -8.19 -10.72
CA ALA A 589 16.27 -8.03 -12.08
C ALA A 589 17.23 -7.18 -12.92
N GLN A 590 17.41 -7.54 -14.19
CA GLN A 590 18.04 -6.63 -15.15
C GLN A 590 17.00 -5.60 -15.60
N LEU A 591 17.32 -4.33 -15.35
CA LEU A 591 16.51 -3.16 -15.71
C LEU A 591 16.59 -2.87 -17.21
N ALA A 592 15.74 -1.97 -17.69
CA ALA A 592 16.00 -1.27 -18.95
C ALA A 592 17.37 -0.56 -18.85
N GLY A 593 18.20 -0.64 -19.90
CA GLY A 593 19.57 -0.11 -19.87
C GLY A 593 20.65 -1.04 -19.30
N GLY A 594 20.28 -2.25 -18.84
CA GLY A 594 21.23 -3.34 -18.59
C GLY A 594 21.79 -3.44 -17.16
N MET A 595 21.50 -2.47 -16.29
CA MET A 595 21.86 -2.48 -14.87
C MET A 595 21.02 -3.49 -14.08
N ARG A 596 21.49 -3.90 -12.89
CA ARG A 596 20.75 -4.78 -11.99
C ARG A 596 20.35 -4.07 -10.72
N ARG A 597 19.06 -4.12 -10.35
CA ARG A 597 18.53 -3.52 -9.13
C ARG A 597 18.14 -4.60 -8.13
N SER A 598 18.68 -4.51 -6.92
CA SER A 598 18.26 -5.35 -5.80
C SER A 598 17.01 -4.76 -5.17
N VAL A 599 15.86 -5.10 -5.74
CA VAL A 599 14.56 -4.80 -5.14
C VAL A 599 14.27 -5.86 -4.08
N MET A 600 14.18 -5.41 -2.83
CA MET A 600 13.96 -6.31 -1.70
C MET A 600 12.51 -6.78 -1.64
N GLN A 601 12.27 -7.77 -0.80
CA GLN A 601 10.95 -8.26 -0.48
C GLN A 601 10.75 -8.39 1.03
N THR A 602 9.50 -8.30 1.48
CA THR A 602 9.17 -8.58 2.88
C THR A 602 8.70 -10.01 3.05
N VAL A 603 9.56 -10.87 3.60
CA VAL A 603 9.16 -12.20 4.04
C VAL A 603 8.34 -12.05 5.32
N ARG A 604 7.08 -12.50 5.31
CA ARG A 604 6.17 -12.45 6.45
C ARG A 604 5.90 -13.86 6.98
N VAL A 605 6.46 -14.19 8.14
CA VAL A 605 6.34 -15.49 8.80
C VAL A 605 5.35 -15.40 9.96
N PRO A 606 4.18 -16.05 9.89
CA PRO A 606 3.26 -16.08 11.02
C PRO A 606 3.89 -16.75 12.24
N LEU A 607 3.93 -16.04 13.37
CA LEU A 607 4.47 -16.54 14.62
C LEU A 607 3.77 -17.81 15.11
N ARG A 608 2.51 -18.01 14.70
CA ARG A 608 1.74 -19.22 14.99
C ARG A 608 2.41 -20.50 14.49
N VAL A 609 3.22 -20.44 13.43
CA VAL A 609 3.98 -21.61 12.94
C VAL A 609 4.95 -22.11 14.01
N PHE A 610 5.57 -21.22 14.79
CA PHE A 610 6.43 -21.59 15.91
C PHE A 610 5.61 -21.98 17.15
N ALA A 611 4.50 -21.29 17.41
CA ALA A 611 3.62 -21.59 18.55
C ALA A 611 2.99 -22.99 18.45
N ASP A 612 2.52 -23.37 17.25
CA ASP A 612 1.95 -24.69 16.99
C ASP A 612 3.01 -25.81 17.17
N ALA A 613 4.31 -25.47 17.10
CA ALA A 613 5.44 -26.35 17.38
C ALA A 613 5.94 -26.29 18.84
N GLY A 614 5.23 -25.60 19.73
CA GLY A 614 5.51 -25.56 21.17
C GLY A 614 6.33 -24.35 21.65
N VAL A 615 6.74 -23.43 20.76
CA VAL A 615 7.47 -22.22 21.15
C VAL A 615 6.53 -21.21 21.80
N ASN A 616 6.86 -20.73 23.00
CA ASN A 616 6.14 -19.64 23.64
C ASN A 616 6.47 -18.29 22.99
N ILE A 617 5.68 -17.92 21.97
CA ILE A 617 5.84 -16.67 21.22
C ILE A 617 5.63 -15.39 22.04
N ARG A 618 5.18 -15.49 23.30
CA ARG A 618 5.13 -14.34 24.23
C ARG A 618 6.45 -14.12 24.98
N GLN A 619 7.39 -15.05 24.87
CA GLN A 619 8.67 -15.03 25.56
C GLN A 619 9.82 -15.37 24.61
N ILE A 620 9.77 -14.85 23.39
CA ILE A 620 10.85 -15.06 22.40
C ILE A 620 12.18 -14.59 23.00
N ARG A 621 13.16 -15.49 22.98
CA ARG A 621 14.54 -15.30 23.47
C ARG A 621 15.55 -15.19 22.36
N GLN A 622 15.24 -15.75 21.19
CA GLN A 622 16.14 -15.70 20.06
C GLN A 622 15.36 -15.73 18.75
N ILE A 623 15.82 -14.94 17.79
CA ILE A 623 15.50 -15.06 16.37
C ILE A 623 16.83 -15.26 15.65
N ALA A 624 17.00 -16.39 14.97
CA ALA A 624 18.25 -16.73 14.29
C ALA A 624 18.02 -17.02 12.80
N PHE A 625 18.88 -16.47 11.96
CA PHE A 625 18.95 -16.76 10.54
C PHE A 625 20.13 -17.69 10.29
N ARG A 626 19.85 -18.88 9.75
CA ARG A 626 20.84 -19.91 9.45
C ARG A 626 21.02 -20.02 7.95
N PHE A 627 22.18 -19.65 7.46
CA PHE A 627 22.53 -19.69 6.04
C PHE A 627 22.95 -21.11 5.64
N ASP A 628 22.01 -22.05 5.76
CA ASP A 628 22.22 -23.49 5.64
C ASP A 628 21.51 -24.12 4.43
N GLN A 629 20.78 -23.33 3.65
CA GLN A 629 20.10 -23.78 2.44
C GLN A 629 20.96 -23.55 1.20
N PRO A 630 20.98 -24.49 0.23
CA PRO A 630 21.66 -24.29 -1.02
C PRO A 630 20.94 -23.27 -1.91
N ILE A 631 21.67 -22.66 -2.83
CA ILE A 631 21.08 -21.89 -3.93
C ILE A 631 20.11 -22.81 -4.69
N SER A 632 18.91 -22.32 -4.99
CA SER A 632 17.84 -23.10 -5.62
C SER A 632 18.32 -23.77 -6.92
N GLY A 633 18.15 -25.09 -7.00
CA GLY A 633 18.58 -25.91 -8.15
C GLY A 633 20.05 -26.34 -8.11
N THR A 634 20.76 -26.12 -7.01
CA THR A 634 22.18 -26.49 -6.85
C THR A 634 22.44 -27.23 -5.52
N ALA A 635 23.68 -27.71 -5.33
CA ALA A 635 24.18 -28.18 -4.04
C ALA A 635 25.09 -27.16 -3.32
N VAL A 636 25.25 -25.96 -3.89
CA VAL A 636 26.20 -24.95 -3.41
C VAL A 636 25.56 -24.12 -2.29
N ILE A 637 26.23 -24.03 -1.15
CA ILE A 637 25.81 -23.23 0.00
C ILE A 637 26.78 -22.06 0.17
N GLN A 638 26.43 -20.94 -0.43
CA GLN A 638 27.07 -19.65 -0.28
C GLN A 638 26.04 -18.57 -0.63
N GLY A 639 26.35 -17.32 -0.35
CA GLY A 639 25.53 -16.23 -0.82
C GLY A 639 25.91 -14.88 -0.22
N SER A 640 25.19 -13.88 -0.70
CA SER A 640 25.34 -12.49 -0.28
C SER A 640 23.96 -11.83 -0.28
N MET A 641 23.49 -11.41 0.89
CA MET A 641 22.14 -10.83 1.03
C MET A 641 22.19 -9.51 1.76
N TYR A 642 21.21 -8.66 1.45
CA TYR A 642 20.94 -7.42 2.14
C TYR A 642 19.73 -7.59 3.05
N PHE A 643 19.86 -7.24 4.33
CA PHE A 643 18.78 -7.19 5.30
C PHE A 643 18.55 -5.71 5.63
N ASP A 644 17.37 -5.20 5.36
CA ASP A 644 17.01 -3.81 5.63
C ASP A 644 16.40 -3.67 7.02
N GLU A 645 15.50 -4.58 7.37
CA GLU A 645 14.85 -4.57 8.68
C GLU A 645 14.31 -5.95 9.05
N VAL A 646 14.37 -6.25 10.35
CA VAL A 646 13.70 -7.35 11.02
C VAL A 646 12.72 -6.75 11.99
N GLN A 647 11.45 -7.18 11.93
CA GLN A 647 10.40 -6.63 12.78
C GLN A 647 9.44 -7.72 13.27
N LEU A 648 8.83 -7.48 14.42
CA LEU A 648 7.58 -8.12 14.81
C LEU A 648 6.43 -7.17 14.44
N THR A 649 5.36 -7.69 13.84
CA THR A 649 4.24 -6.89 13.30
C THR A 649 2.90 -7.62 13.42
N HIS A 650 1.79 -6.92 13.13
CA HIS A 650 0.43 -7.49 13.12
C HIS A 650 0.14 -8.36 11.89
#